data_AF-A0A5D9D1A7-F1
#
_entry.id   AF-A0A5D9D1A7-F1
#
_cell.length_a   1.000
_cell.length_b   1.000
_cell.length_c   1.000
_cell.angle_alpha   90.00
_cell.angle_beta   90.00
_cell.angle_gamma   90.00
#
_symmetry.space_group_name_H-M   'P 1'
#
loop_
_entity.id
_entity.type
_entity.pdbx_description
1 polymer ?
#
loop_
_entity_poly.entity_id
_entity_poly.type
_entity_poly.pdbx_seq_one_letter_code
_entity_poly.pdbx_strand_id
1 'polypeptide(L)'
;MRKKGQDIKGRSRPADNAQLEFSDVVNEQMSSEVLVEDAPIFGREVQSVPSDRNDIGSADLAPTRTLTRASLDLQPGLPSLVPETGDMHEPFAREASRCDITASLDNNEERASSGHGVEPYGDLLIRFPSLAPHQNYRPTTTKGKLVAYLNECLRVGRIPRSKRDTTQISRVFFAQKVGVTHGMLTQSKDILKAYEAVLEHVEPVSSLPDAPKFGADPEHGEPMDDAARYVVSLYPELLKHQHYAVDSTARAIVRILNLQIVSGGLERSRGGKISRRAITSQLGLSSTATVPYLPILVDYEDAVGGKESVHEANIPAMRSWLEEQFNAGTLEIRDGKVSRKQFTDHFGLPQNTTIFLRYPRIAAVMEEVDDRIKSTGYVPGPTRERLGALEAILADDPPVSKDGRSIHRKEVAKLIGIPEGNLRRFPFAERLRDADLGIVKSLEEDPLTAFAGGRIFKFRCLVEQGWPETYAIRAKTCFERLYRTKKKEEAKTCFAGLIELFAFLAGNGSQYCRSLFHGLGNGVRPNSLRREFTMAAQEYREHLRAANENTDTCNAKISVTNGIIRKLSADSILPSLTLYLIQYRSDKKNHGKTVAEAVESEDGKRSKPHVDDYLMFATSMLKQAAELRQIELSSLDQSDFNKVLREELEREQFTAADNPATLILRILDRRLTLIRNAAWAMVQEGQRLLEHGQELLERGRDPGELFDVIVRKGKISEPVRVRLLHEHFPDGHDCDQGIANLLRVVADRYNWIYPSNKDGRSEGQFFQKRALKYGGAKTLQAYLIPSQDTMAAVLTLYLLESGSNVSVGRTLYFDCIETTEEPHHSKVTGYKARAGGKPIFAVMEDQCEAVKAMKWLQEAVGRIPELDPETRKQLFISRGVGEEIKLIEEFTYRAAFKRLIETIPELANLTLTPNMIRPSVLLKAALEAGGLTRLSRAMGQQSSHVHEGYVNKYPMRFLRDTEIHHFLHALETAVVSGIENAHEILGVDVEGMARRIESVMKTGLGTLCKNQKGRPGNDGAVCTSIDCWNDCPQLIVIAKKEEIAILQIWQHSLRLVEGDWIRDQPERWESVWLPWLCFVDAVEVKMRSTFGPVWKAATAISEKIIANPNFQPMRLF
;
A
#
# COMPACT_ATOMS: atom_id res chain seq x y z
N MET A 1 -6.62 -19.85 44.17
CA MET A 1 -5.27 -20.35 44.55
C MET A 1 -4.27 -20.01 43.45
N ARG A 2 -3.22 -19.24 43.76
CA ARG A 2 -1.83 -19.34 43.25
C ARG A 2 -1.00 -18.27 44.00
N LYS A 3 0.19 -18.63 44.50
CA LYS A 3 0.99 -17.82 45.44
C LYS A 3 2.17 -17.11 44.74
N LYS A 4 2.67 -16.08 45.43
CA LYS A 4 3.84 -15.24 45.09
C LYS A 4 5.15 -16.04 45.03
N GLY A 5 6.13 -15.48 44.31
CA GLY A 5 7.58 -15.68 44.52
C GLY A 5 8.30 -14.35 44.28
N GLN A 6 9.27 -13.99 45.12
CA GLN A 6 10.03 -12.73 45.11
C GLN A 6 11.52 -12.99 44.90
N ASP A 7 12.19 -11.98 44.34
CA ASP A 7 13.61 -11.57 44.53
C ASP A 7 14.76 -12.59 44.49
N ILE A 8 15.82 -12.24 43.74
CA ILE A 8 17.13 -11.83 44.31
C ILE A 8 18.05 -11.32 43.19
N LYS A 9 18.83 -10.25 43.46
CA LYS A 9 19.97 -9.79 42.64
C LYS A 9 21.28 -10.21 43.30
N GLY A 10 22.26 -10.65 42.51
CA GLY A 10 23.64 -10.92 42.96
C GLY A 10 24.67 -10.51 41.90
N ARG A 11 25.81 -9.97 42.33
CA ARG A 11 26.90 -9.45 41.47
C ARG A 11 27.99 -10.51 41.25
N SER A 12 28.72 -10.44 40.14
CA SER A 12 30.20 -10.47 40.14
C SER A 12 30.81 -10.08 38.78
N ARG A 13 32.06 -9.61 38.86
CA ARG A 13 33.03 -9.28 37.79
C ARG A 13 34.10 -10.42 37.79
N PRO A 14 34.99 -10.59 36.79
CA PRO A 14 35.95 -9.56 36.38
C PRO A 14 36.29 -9.51 34.87
N ALA A 15 37.24 -8.64 34.53
CA ALA A 15 37.94 -8.57 33.26
C ALA A 15 39.38 -9.08 33.46
N ASP A 16 40.10 -9.41 32.37
CA ASP A 16 41.56 -9.25 32.33
C ASP A 16 42.10 -9.14 30.90
N ASN A 17 43.30 -8.56 30.79
CA ASN A 17 43.99 -8.22 29.53
C ASN A 17 44.90 -9.35 29.02
N ALA A 18 45.25 -9.31 27.73
CA ALA A 18 46.56 -9.74 27.24
C ALA A 18 46.98 -8.98 25.96
N GLN A 19 48.16 -8.36 25.98
CA GLN A 19 48.92 -7.92 24.80
C GLN A 19 50.05 -8.93 24.51
N LEU A 20 50.53 -8.98 23.27
CA LEU A 20 51.84 -9.45 22.74
C LEU A 20 51.64 -9.50 21.21
N GLU A 21 52.27 -8.76 20.31
CA GLU A 21 53.63 -8.18 20.16
C GLU A 21 54.68 -9.13 19.53
N PHE A 22 55.39 -8.59 18.52
CA PHE A 22 56.65 -8.98 17.87
C PHE A 22 56.76 -9.88 16.60
N SER A 23 57.42 -9.24 15.61
CA SER A 23 58.57 -9.68 14.76
C SER A 23 58.39 -10.26 13.35
N ASP A 24 59.16 -9.66 12.44
CA ASP A 24 59.42 -9.99 11.03
C ASP A 24 60.42 -11.15 10.83
N VAL A 25 60.35 -11.85 9.68
CA VAL A 25 61.50 -12.49 9.01
C VAL A 25 61.34 -12.41 7.47
N VAL A 26 62.46 -12.31 6.77
CA VAL A 26 62.67 -12.04 5.33
C VAL A 26 62.88 -13.33 4.50
N ASN A 27 62.52 -13.32 3.20
CA ASN A 27 63.30 -13.86 2.05
C ASN A 27 62.49 -13.72 0.71
N GLU A 28 63.03 -13.06 -0.33
CA GLU A 28 63.79 -13.62 -1.49
C GLU A 28 62.92 -14.48 -2.45
N GLN A 29 63.06 -14.51 -3.77
CA GLN A 29 63.67 -13.73 -4.87
C GLN A 29 63.47 -14.61 -6.14
N MET A 30 63.11 -14.05 -7.30
CA MET A 30 63.33 -14.54 -8.70
C MET A 30 62.36 -13.78 -9.64
N SER A 31 62.71 -13.09 -10.74
CA SER A 31 63.82 -13.05 -11.73
C SER A 31 63.49 -13.72 -13.08
N SER A 32 63.32 -12.89 -14.13
CA SER A 32 63.28 -13.10 -15.61
C SER A 32 62.22 -12.15 -16.21
N GLU A 33 62.45 -11.12 -17.05
CA GLU A 33 63.47 -10.70 -18.04
C GLU A 33 63.11 -11.07 -19.51
N VAL A 34 63.55 -10.23 -20.49
CA VAL A 34 63.49 -10.39 -21.98
C VAL A 34 62.11 -10.11 -22.67
N LEU A 35 61.90 -9.37 -23.79
CA LEU A 35 62.56 -8.35 -24.67
C LEU A 35 61.40 -7.57 -25.38
N VAL A 36 61.43 -6.23 -25.66
CA VAL A 36 61.96 -5.43 -26.80
C VAL A 36 61.23 -5.58 -28.16
N GLU A 37 61.25 -4.51 -28.99
CA GLU A 37 60.64 -4.25 -30.33
C GLU A 37 59.22 -3.63 -30.34
N ASP A 38 58.87 -2.67 -31.22
CA ASP A 38 59.65 -1.58 -31.86
C ASP A 38 58.70 -0.45 -32.33
N ALA A 39 59.21 0.73 -32.70
CA ALA A 39 58.39 1.84 -33.23
C ALA A 39 58.11 1.71 -34.75
N PRO A 40 57.18 2.50 -35.35
CA PRO A 40 57.61 3.83 -35.79
C PRO A 40 56.56 4.97 -35.81
N ILE A 41 57.15 6.15 -35.65
CA ILE A 41 56.73 7.52 -35.97
C ILE A 41 55.98 7.68 -37.31
N PHE A 42 54.97 8.58 -37.33
CA PHE A 42 54.78 9.53 -38.44
C PHE A 42 54.24 10.86 -37.90
N GLY A 43 54.92 11.98 -38.20
CA GLY A 43 54.45 13.33 -37.90
C GLY A 43 54.11 14.12 -39.15
N ARG A 44 53.37 15.23 -39.00
CA ARG A 44 53.35 16.30 -40.02
C ARG A 44 52.98 17.69 -39.47
N GLU A 45 53.94 18.58 -39.63
CA GLU A 45 53.81 20.04 -39.71
C GLU A 45 53.32 20.44 -41.13
N VAL A 46 52.85 21.64 -41.50
CA VAL A 46 52.74 22.98 -40.86
C VAL A 46 51.32 23.54 -41.25
N GLN A 47 50.77 24.63 -40.70
CA GLN A 47 50.94 26.03 -41.18
C GLN A 47 50.06 27.03 -40.39
N SER A 48 50.33 28.31 -40.60
CA SER A 48 49.99 29.48 -39.77
C SER A 48 49.11 30.53 -40.47
N VAL A 49 48.21 31.22 -39.72
CA VAL A 49 48.06 32.71 -39.62
C VAL A 49 47.62 33.49 -40.91
N PRO A 50 47.10 34.76 -40.94
CA PRO A 50 46.67 35.75 -39.91
C PRO A 50 45.23 36.37 -40.09
N SER A 51 44.90 37.40 -39.28
CA SER A 51 44.19 38.67 -39.64
C SER A 51 42.66 38.66 -39.96
N ASP A 52 41.85 39.72 -39.73
CA ASP A 52 42.04 40.98 -38.97
C ASP A 52 40.70 41.67 -38.59
N ARG A 53 40.77 42.54 -37.56
CA ARG A 53 40.07 43.84 -37.33
C ARG A 53 38.64 44.17 -37.84
N ASN A 54 37.78 44.61 -36.91
CA ASN A 54 37.19 45.98 -36.74
C ASN A 54 35.92 45.86 -35.85
N ASP A 55 35.71 46.54 -34.72
CA ASP A 55 35.71 47.97 -34.31
C ASP A 55 34.48 48.82 -34.71
N ILE A 56 34.10 49.74 -33.79
CA ILE A 56 33.01 50.77 -33.84
C ILE A 56 31.58 50.21 -33.64
N GLY A 57 30.68 50.77 -32.81
CA GLY A 57 30.67 51.89 -31.83
C GLY A 57 29.49 51.69 -30.85
N SER A 58 29.45 52.19 -29.60
CA SER A 58 29.44 53.58 -29.11
C SER A 58 28.12 54.36 -29.36
N ALA A 59 27.67 55.10 -28.33
CA ALA A 59 26.57 56.09 -28.30
C ALA A 59 25.10 55.56 -28.31
N ASP A 60 24.11 56.14 -27.61
CA ASP A 60 24.09 56.98 -26.40
C ASP A 60 22.63 57.17 -25.87
N LEU A 61 22.46 57.91 -24.77
CA LEU A 61 21.27 58.69 -24.34
C LEU A 61 19.98 58.00 -23.83
N ALA A 62 19.65 58.33 -22.58
CA ALA A 62 18.28 58.35 -22.05
C ALA A 62 17.50 59.61 -22.57
N PRO A 63 16.17 59.72 -22.38
CA PRO A 63 15.70 60.36 -21.15
C PRO A 63 14.32 59.93 -20.59
N THR A 64 14.07 60.42 -19.36
CA THR A 64 12.83 60.47 -18.55
C THR A 64 11.51 60.88 -19.24
N ARG A 65 10.37 60.36 -18.72
CA ARG A 65 9.12 61.08 -18.26
C ARG A 65 7.97 60.07 -17.95
N THR A 66 7.47 59.88 -16.72
CA THR A 66 6.51 60.65 -15.83
C THR A 66 5.00 60.46 -16.07
N LEU A 67 4.26 60.19 -14.97
CA LEU A 67 2.81 60.45 -14.68
C LEU A 67 1.77 59.59 -15.45
N THR A 68 0.56 59.24 -14.97
CA THR A 68 -0.27 59.50 -13.74
C THR A 68 -1.21 58.27 -13.55
N ARG A 69 -1.50 57.72 -12.35
CA ARG A 69 -2.35 58.16 -11.20
C ARG A 69 -3.89 58.07 -11.39
N ALA A 70 -4.52 57.04 -10.79
CA ALA A 70 -5.83 56.99 -10.08
C ALA A 70 -6.02 55.54 -9.56
N SER A 71 -6.15 55.18 -8.28
CA SER A 71 -6.98 55.66 -7.14
C SER A 71 -8.42 55.12 -7.14
N LEU A 72 -8.72 54.21 -6.20
CA LEU A 72 -9.88 54.29 -5.30
C LEU A 72 -9.74 53.29 -4.13
N ASP A 73 -10.08 53.75 -2.92
CA ASP A 73 -9.95 53.05 -1.64
C ASP A 73 -11.25 52.33 -1.22
N LEU A 74 -11.16 51.32 -0.33
CA LEU A 74 -11.67 51.38 1.06
C LEU A 74 -11.74 50.00 1.77
N GLN A 75 -11.50 50.06 3.08
CA GLN A 75 -11.62 49.03 4.14
C GLN A 75 -12.54 49.63 5.26
N PRO A 76 -12.76 49.01 6.44
CA PRO A 76 -13.11 47.62 6.80
C PRO A 76 -14.28 47.59 7.84
N GLY A 77 -14.60 46.45 8.49
CA GLY A 77 -15.39 46.48 9.75
C GLY A 77 -15.97 45.16 10.30
N LEU A 78 -15.51 44.75 11.49
CA LEU A 78 -16.13 43.83 12.48
C LEU A 78 -17.00 44.67 13.49
N PRO A 79 -17.67 44.17 14.58
CA PRO A 79 -17.53 42.90 15.32
C PRO A 79 -18.87 42.24 15.82
N SER A 80 -18.85 41.64 17.02
CA SER A 80 -19.63 40.49 17.55
C SER A 80 -20.60 40.76 18.74
N LEU A 81 -21.31 39.69 19.19
CA LEU A 81 -21.80 39.32 20.55
C LEU A 81 -23.33 39.27 20.86
N VAL A 82 -23.65 38.49 21.91
CA VAL A 82 -24.94 37.98 22.50
C VAL A 82 -25.58 39.01 23.50
N PRO A 83 -26.67 38.81 24.34
CA PRO A 83 -27.37 37.59 24.85
C PRO A 83 -28.92 37.58 25.12
N GLU A 84 -29.47 36.38 25.41
CA GLU A 84 -30.48 35.85 26.40
C GLU A 84 -31.84 36.49 26.88
N THR A 85 -32.73 35.58 27.38
CA THR A 85 -33.95 35.70 28.26
C THR A 85 -35.31 36.13 27.63
N GLY A 86 -36.54 35.75 28.09
CA GLY A 86 -37.01 34.76 29.09
C GLY A 86 -38.57 34.75 29.32
N ASP A 87 -39.12 33.61 29.81
CA ASP A 87 -40.34 33.31 30.63
C ASP A 87 -41.86 33.61 30.35
N MET A 88 -42.67 32.54 30.58
CA MET A 88 -43.99 32.32 31.26
C MET A 88 -45.34 33.02 30.93
N HIS A 89 -46.44 32.23 30.72
CA HIS A 89 -47.56 31.98 31.68
C HIS A 89 -48.72 31.07 31.17
N GLU A 90 -49.57 30.58 32.10
CA GLU A 90 -50.77 29.66 32.02
C GLU A 90 -52.13 30.43 31.82
N PRO A 91 -53.42 29.96 32.02
CA PRO A 91 -54.00 28.75 32.72
C PRO A 91 -55.33 28.08 32.16
N PHE A 92 -55.93 27.13 32.93
CA PHE A 92 -57.39 26.73 33.12
C PHE A 92 -58.08 25.45 32.50
N ALA A 93 -58.25 24.42 33.38
CA ALA A 93 -59.48 23.70 33.86
C ALA A 93 -60.46 22.77 33.05
N ARG A 94 -60.53 21.51 33.57
CA ARG A 94 -61.70 20.69 34.07
C ARG A 94 -62.61 19.76 33.22
N GLU A 95 -62.98 18.67 33.92
CA GLU A 95 -64.16 17.77 33.88
C GLU A 95 -64.15 16.43 33.10
N ALA A 96 -64.98 15.48 33.55
CA ALA A 96 -64.70 14.03 33.53
C ALA A 96 -65.91 13.13 33.24
N SER A 97 -65.68 11.88 32.80
CA SER A 97 -66.56 10.72 33.12
C SER A 97 -65.88 9.35 32.88
N ARG A 98 -66.49 8.28 33.42
CA ARG A 98 -66.14 6.85 33.23
C ARG A 98 -67.07 6.21 32.19
N CYS A 99 -66.58 5.19 31.48
CA CYS A 99 -67.41 4.10 30.94
C CYS A 99 -66.56 2.81 30.83
N ASP A 100 -67.05 1.72 31.41
CA ASP A 100 -66.56 0.36 31.19
C ASP A 100 -67.41 -0.30 30.09
N ILE A 101 -66.77 -0.97 29.12
CA ILE A 101 -67.46 -1.91 28.22
C ILE A 101 -66.60 -3.16 28.02
N THR A 102 -67.06 -4.28 28.58
CA THR A 102 -66.70 -5.63 28.16
C THR A 102 -67.81 -6.20 27.28
N ALA A 103 -67.49 -6.58 26.05
CA ALA A 103 -68.38 -7.38 25.21
C ALA A 103 -67.57 -8.41 24.40
N SER A 104 -68.07 -9.64 24.39
CA SER A 104 -67.66 -10.75 23.52
C SER A 104 -68.54 -10.79 22.28
N LEU A 105 -68.07 -11.36 21.17
CA LEU A 105 -68.77 -12.44 20.45
C LEU A 105 -67.98 -12.95 19.21
N ASP A 106 -68.45 -14.08 18.70
CA ASP A 106 -67.82 -14.94 17.70
C ASP A 106 -67.98 -14.51 16.23
N ASN A 107 -67.35 -15.30 15.35
CA ASN A 107 -67.35 -15.14 13.90
C ASN A 107 -68.74 -15.24 13.26
N ASN A 108 -68.95 -14.50 12.16
CA ASN A 108 -69.66 -15.04 11.00
C ASN A 108 -69.21 -14.32 9.71
N GLU A 109 -69.03 -15.07 8.62
CA GLU A 109 -68.87 -14.54 7.27
C GLU A 109 -70.23 -14.49 6.57
N GLU A 110 -70.57 -13.39 5.89
CA GLU A 110 -71.21 -13.48 4.58
C GLU A 110 -71.14 -12.17 3.76
N ARG A 111 -71.50 -12.26 2.48
CA ARG A 111 -71.18 -11.28 1.42
C ARG A 111 -72.24 -10.18 1.25
N ALA A 112 -71.79 -8.96 0.95
CA ALA A 112 -72.46 -8.07 -0.02
C ALA A 112 -71.52 -6.97 -0.52
N SER A 113 -71.66 -6.54 -1.78
CA SER A 113 -70.93 -5.40 -2.35
C SER A 113 -71.83 -4.17 -2.49
N SER A 114 -71.35 -3.00 -2.11
CA SER A 114 -71.62 -1.73 -2.80
C SER A 114 -70.76 -0.63 -2.16
N GLY A 115 -70.17 0.24 -2.98
CA GLY A 115 -69.26 1.26 -2.49
C GLY A 115 -69.97 2.57 -2.18
N HIS A 116 -69.68 3.16 -1.02
CA HIS A 116 -69.64 4.61 -0.83
C HIS A 116 -68.41 4.94 0.02
N GLY A 117 -67.56 5.82 -0.51
CA GLY A 117 -66.27 6.13 0.10
C GLY A 117 -66.39 7.18 1.19
N VAL A 118 -65.97 6.81 2.40
CA VAL A 118 -65.49 7.73 3.44
C VAL A 118 -64.24 7.08 4.01
N GLU A 119 -63.05 7.68 3.84
CA GLU A 119 -61.83 7.16 4.46
C GLU A 119 -61.94 7.27 5.99
N PRO A 120 -62.00 6.16 6.75
CA PRO A 120 -62.37 6.21 8.17
C PRO A 120 -61.22 6.67 9.10
N TYR A 121 -60.12 7.17 8.53
CA TYR A 121 -58.89 7.54 9.25
C TYR A 121 -58.50 9.02 9.07
N GLY A 122 -59.24 9.81 8.28
CA GLY A 122 -58.88 11.20 7.97
C GLY A 122 -58.64 12.09 9.19
N ASP A 123 -59.54 12.08 10.17
CA ASP A 123 -59.44 12.89 11.39
C ASP A 123 -58.18 12.55 12.24
N LEU A 124 -57.85 11.26 12.38
CA LEU A 124 -56.63 10.85 13.09
C LEU A 124 -55.35 11.27 12.34
N LEU A 125 -55.38 11.34 11.01
CA LEU A 125 -54.24 11.80 10.21
C LEU A 125 -54.09 13.32 10.19
N ILE A 126 -55.19 14.06 10.28
CA ILE A 126 -55.18 15.51 10.48
C ILE A 126 -54.59 15.85 11.85
N ARG A 127 -55.01 15.13 12.90
CA ARG A 127 -54.50 15.35 14.27
C ARG A 127 -53.08 14.82 14.49
N PHE A 128 -52.73 13.69 13.87
CA PHE A 128 -51.44 13.02 14.08
C PHE A 128 -50.80 12.55 12.75
N PRO A 129 -50.22 13.46 11.95
CA PRO A 129 -49.65 13.14 10.64
C PRO A 129 -48.54 12.06 10.66
N SER A 130 -47.86 11.90 11.80
CA SER A 130 -46.85 10.86 12.04
C SER A 130 -47.39 9.42 11.92
N LEU A 131 -48.71 9.22 12.01
CA LEU A 131 -49.35 7.91 11.87
C LEU A 131 -49.66 7.52 10.42
N ALA A 132 -49.49 8.43 9.45
CA ALA A 132 -49.78 8.20 8.03
C ALA A 132 -49.10 6.94 7.43
N PRO A 133 -47.81 6.63 7.71
CA PRO A 133 -47.16 5.44 7.17
C PRO A 133 -47.80 4.11 7.61
N HIS A 134 -48.62 4.12 8.67
CA HIS A 134 -49.17 2.92 9.29
C HIS A 134 -50.64 2.66 8.92
N GLN A 135 -51.36 3.58 8.28
CA GLN A 135 -52.80 3.41 7.99
C GLN A 135 -53.08 2.46 6.81
N ASN A 136 -52.09 2.24 5.94
CA ASN A 136 -52.25 1.49 4.69
C ASN A 136 -52.04 -0.03 4.81
N TYR A 137 -51.97 -0.59 6.02
CA TYR A 137 -51.91 -2.04 6.20
C TYR A 137 -53.27 -2.71 5.91
N ARG A 138 -53.25 -3.84 5.20
CA ARG A 138 -54.47 -4.64 4.95
C ARG A 138 -55.13 -5.04 6.29
N PRO A 139 -56.43 -4.76 6.52
CA PRO A 139 -57.10 -4.98 7.81
C PRO A 139 -57.02 -6.41 8.36
N THR A 140 -56.92 -7.40 7.49
CA THR A 140 -56.80 -8.83 7.85
C THR A 140 -55.44 -9.20 8.46
N THR A 141 -54.39 -8.38 8.24
CA THR A 141 -53.03 -8.65 8.74
C THR A 141 -52.87 -8.28 10.22
N THR A 142 -51.93 -8.91 10.92
CA THR A 142 -51.57 -8.56 12.31
C THR A 142 -51.25 -7.07 12.49
N LYS A 143 -50.55 -6.46 11.53
CA LYS A 143 -50.24 -5.01 11.55
C LYS A 143 -51.50 -4.16 11.36
N GLY A 144 -52.39 -4.54 10.43
CA GLY A 144 -53.69 -3.88 10.23
C GLY A 144 -54.60 -3.96 11.47
N LYS A 145 -54.74 -5.14 12.08
CA LYS A 145 -55.49 -5.34 13.33
C LYS A 145 -54.93 -4.52 14.49
N LEU A 146 -53.60 -4.49 14.66
CA LEU A 146 -52.94 -3.69 15.69
C LEU A 146 -53.21 -2.19 15.50
N VAL A 147 -53.07 -1.68 14.27
CA VAL A 147 -53.37 -0.27 13.93
C VAL A 147 -54.85 0.06 14.16
N ALA A 148 -55.77 -0.84 13.81
CA ALA A 148 -57.20 -0.65 14.06
C ALA A 148 -57.51 -0.46 15.56
N TYR A 149 -57.02 -1.34 16.43
CA TYR A 149 -57.22 -1.20 17.88
C TYR A 149 -56.51 0.02 18.48
N LEU A 150 -55.32 0.38 18.00
CA LEU A 150 -54.61 1.58 18.46
C LEU A 150 -55.36 2.87 18.06
N ASN A 151 -55.93 2.90 16.84
CA ASN A 151 -56.79 3.99 16.38
C ASN A 151 -58.10 4.08 17.20
N GLU A 152 -58.68 2.95 17.60
CA GLU A 152 -59.84 2.90 18.48
C GLU A 152 -59.52 3.52 19.85
N CYS A 153 -58.43 3.11 20.49
CA CYS A 153 -57.99 3.67 21.77
C CYS A 153 -57.64 5.17 21.69
N LEU A 154 -57.06 5.65 20.58
CA LEU A 154 -56.85 7.09 20.36
C LEU A 154 -58.18 7.88 20.28
N ARG A 155 -59.21 7.34 19.62
CA ARG A 155 -60.53 7.99 19.55
C ARG A 155 -61.24 8.02 20.90
N VAL A 156 -61.06 6.99 21.73
CA VAL A 156 -61.58 6.92 23.12
C VAL A 156 -60.76 7.79 24.08
N GLY A 157 -59.60 8.30 23.66
CA GLY A 157 -58.72 9.13 24.50
C GLY A 157 -58.03 8.37 25.64
N ARG A 158 -58.01 7.04 25.59
CA ARG A 158 -57.38 6.18 26.61
C ARG A 158 -56.70 4.98 25.94
N ILE A 159 -55.40 4.86 26.15
CA ILE A 159 -54.62 3.73 25.65
C ILE A 159 -54.08 2.93 26.84
N PRO A 160 -54.32 1.61 26.92
CA PRO A 160 -53.74 0.77 27.97
C PRO A 160 -52.22 0.84 28.01
N ARG A 161 -51.67 1.49 29.05
CA ARG A 161 -50.23 1.67 29.30
C ARG A 161 -49.62 0.49 30.06
N SER A 162 -48.30 0.32 29.94
CA SER A 162 -47.55 -0.75 30.61
C SER A 162 -47.45 -0.53 32.12
N LYS A 163 -47.79 -1.55 32.92
CA LYS A 163 -47.69 -1.50 34.39
C LYS A 163 -46.26 -1.29 34.93
N ARG A 164 -45.23 -1.48 34.10
CA ARG A 164 -43.81 -1.30 34.49
C ARG A 164 -43.23 0.04 34.04
N ASP A 165 -43.84 0.65 33.04
CA ASP A 165 -43.39 1.89 32.41
C ASP A 165 -44.61 2.55 31.82
N THR A 166 -45.16 3.53 32.54
CA THR A 166 -46.37 4.23 32.13
C THR A 166 -46.17 5.01 30.84
N THR A 167 -44.95 5.30 30.40
CA THR A 167 -44.68 5.97 29.11
C THR A 167 -44.98 5.08 27.89
N GLN A 168 -45.03 3.74 28.07
CA GLN A 168 -45.15 2.78 26.97
C GLN A 168 -46.52 2.11 26.88
N ILE A 169 -46.87 1.63 25.69
CA ILE A 169 -48.11 0.87 25.43
C ILE A 169 -48.03 -0.53 26.08
N SER A 170 -49.14 -1.01 26.62
CA SER A 170 -49.27 -2.37 27.16
C SER A 170 -49.24 -3.42 26.05
N ARG A 171 -48.04 -3.86 25.68
CA ARG A 171 -47.82 -4.89 24.66
C ARG A 171 -48.49 -6.23 25.01
N VAL A 172 -48.70 -6.52 26.30
CA VAL A 172 -49.47 -7.69 26.76
C VAL A 172 -50.95 -7.57 26.39
N PHE A 173 -51.57 -6.41 26.64
CA PHE A 173 -52.97 -6.17 26.30
C PHE A 173 -53.22 -6.24 24.79
N PHE A 174 -52.39 -5.56 23.99
CA PHE A 174 -52.56 -5.54 22.54
C PHE A 174 -52.19 -6.88 21.87
N ALA A 175 -51.25 -7.66 22.44
CA ALA A 175 -51.01 -9.03 21.99
C ALA A 175 -52.25 -9.92 22.16
N GLN A 176 -52.91 -9.85 23.33
CA GLN A 176 -54.16 -10.57 23.58
C GLN A 176 -55.29 -10.12 22.65
N LYS A 177 -55.48 -8.80 22.44
CA LYS A 177 -56.52 -8.26 21.55
C LYS A 177 -56.31 -8.60 20.07
N VAL A 178 -55.06 -8.63 19.59
CA VAL A 178 -54.73 -8.95 18.20
C VAL A 178 -54.68 -10.47 17.93
N GLY A 179 -54.66 -11.30 19.00
CA GLY A 179 -54.59 -12.76 18.89
C GLY A 179 -53.19 -13.28 18.55
N VAL A 180 -52.15 -12.64 19.07
CA VAL A 180 -50.74 -13.02 18.81
C VAL A 180 -49.92 -13.06 20.09
N THR A 181 -48.72 -13.66 20.04
CA THR A 181 -47.81 -13.67 21.18
C THR A 181 -47.13 -12.30 21.38
N HIS A 182 -46.73 -12.00 22.61
CA HIS A 182 -45.97 -10.79 22.96
C HIS A 182 -44.69 -10.62 22.12
N GLY A 183 -44.03 -11.75 21.78
CA GLY A 183 -42.84 -11.76 20.90
C GLY A 183 -43.16 -11.28 19.48
N MET A 184 -44.27 -11.70 18.90
CA MET A 184 -44.68 -11.24 17.55
C MET A 184 -45.06 -9.76 17.54
N LEU A 185 -45.70 -9.24 18.60
CA LEU A 185 -46.00 -7.81 18.70
C LEU A 185 -44.72 -6.95 18.74
N THR A 186 -43.62 -7.50 19.25
CA THR A 186 -42.31 -6.84 19.29
C THR A 186 -41.71 -6.63 17.88
N GLN A 187 -42.12 -7.41 16.88
CA GLN A 187 -41.75 -7.19 15.47
C GLN A 187 -42.50 -6.01 14.82
N SER A 188 -43.53 -5.47 15.49
CA SER A 188 -44.27 -4.25 15.10
C SER A 188 -43.85 -3.02 15.92
N LYS A 189 -42.58 -2.97 16.33
CA LYS A 189 -42.00 -1.87 17.13
C LYS A 189 -42.04 -0.51 16.41
N ASP A 190 -42.00 -0.52 15.08
CA ASP A 190 -42.20 0.65 14.22
C ASP A 190 -43.56 1.31 14.50
N ILE A 191 -44.64 0.52 14.42
CA ILE A 191 -46.00 0.98 14.71
C ILE A 191 -46.10 1.44 16.17
N LEU A 192 -45.71 0.59 17.12
CA LEU A 192 -45.86 0.91 18.55
C LEU A 192 -45.13 2.21 18.92
N LYS A 193 -43.93 2.44 18.39
CA LYS A 193 -43.17 3.68 18.66
C LYS A 193 -43.84 4.93 18.08
N ALA A 194 -44.48 4.83 16.91
CA ALA A 194 -45.19 5.95 16.30
C ALA A 194 -46.42 6.34 17.14
N TYR A 195 -47.16 5.37 17.68
CA TYR A 195 -48.27 5.63 18.60
C TYR A 195 -47.77 6.10 19.99
N GLU A 196 -46.68 5.53 20.52
CA GLU A 196 -46.04 5.97 21.78
C GLU A 196 -45.62 7.46 21.72
N ALA A 197 -45.21 7.98 20.57
CA ALA A 197 -44.93 9.42 20.40
C ALA A 197 -46.20 10.29 20.43
N VAL A 198 -47.36 9.74 20.05
CA VAL A 198 -48.66 10.42 20.11
C VAL A 198 -49.28 10.35 21.50
N LEU A 199 -49.01 9.30 22.28
CA LEU A 199 -49.55 9.12 23.65
C LEU A 199 -49.30 10.32 24.57
N GLU A 200 -48.12 10.95 24.49
CA GLU A 200 -47.81 12.13 25.34
C GLU A 200 -48.67 13.35 25.01
N HIS A 201 -49.24 13.42 23.79
CA HIS A 201 -50.12 14.49 23.36
C HIS A 201 -51.60 14.22 23.66
N VAL A 202 -51.96 12.96 23.96
CA VAL A 202 -53.36 12.53 24.17
C VAL A 202 -53.66 12.28 25.64
N GLU A 203 -52.70 11.76 26.40
CA GLU A 203 -52.83 11.47 27.83
C GLU A 203 -51.45 11.67 28.49
N PRO A 204 -50.99 12.91 28.73
CA PRO A 204 -49.63 13.19 29.21
C PRO A 204 -49.28 12.39 30.46
N VAL A 205 -48.06 11.89 30.60
CA VAL A 205 -47.68 11.04 31.74
C VAL A 205 -47.80 11.78 33.08
N SER A 206 -47.63 13.10 33.07
CA SER A 206 -47.87 14.00 34.21
C SER A 206 -49.34 14.14 34.63
N SER A 207 -50.30 13.76 33.78
CA SER A 207 -51.74 13.80 34.09
C SER A 207 -52.26 12.54 34.77
N LEU A 208 -51.43 11.49 34.83
CA LEU A 208 -51.75 10.24 35.53
C LEU A 208 -51.53 10.41 37.03
N PRO A 209 -52.44 9.93 37.90
CA PRO A 209 -52.20 9.93 39.34
C PRO A 209 -50.96 9.10 39.67
N ASP A 210 -50.12 9.63 40.57
CA ASP A 210 -48.84 9.03 40.96
C ASP A 210 -49.10 7.62 41.54
N ALA A 211 -48.73 6.58 40.80
CA ALA A 211 -49.08 5.20 41.17
C ALA A 211 -48.48 4.85 42.54
N PRO A 212 -49.25 4.26 43.48
CA PRO A 212 -48.80 4.04 44.85
C PRO A 212 -47.52 3.21 44.90
N LYS A 213 -46.40 3.88 45.20
CA LYS A 213 -45.07 3.28 45.20
C LYS A 213 -45.01 2.20 46.28
N PHE A 214 -44.61 0.99 45.87
CA PHE A 214 -44.58 -0.24 46.70
C PHE A 214 -45.96 -0.76 47.16
N GLY A 215 -47.07 -0.32 46.53
CA GLY A 215 -48.41 -0.82 46.85
C GLY A 215 -48.93 -0.37 48.21
N ALA A 216 -48.58 0.85 48.63
CA ALA A 216 -49.26 1.50 49.76
C ALA A 216 -50.70 1.82 49.36
N ASP A 217 -51.67 1.26 50.08
CA ASP A 217 -53.09 1.54 49.87
C ASP A 217 -53.69 2.08 51.18
N PRO A 218 -53.97 3.39 51.28
CA PRO A 218 -54.56 3.98 52.48
C PRO A 218 -56.04 3.62 52.65
N GLU A 219 -56.73 3.12 51.62
CA GLU A 219 -58.15 2.71 51.70
C GLU A 219 -58.29 1.23 52.13
N HIS A 220 -57.27 0.39 51.90
CA HIS A 220 -57.30 -1.05 52.21
C HIS A 220 -56.23 -1.49 53.24
N GLY A 221 -55.59 -0.54 53.94
CA GLY A 221 -54.54 -0.83 54.92
C GLY A 221 -55.06 -1.34 56.27
N GLU A 222 -54.33 -2.27 56.90
CA GLU A 222 -54.55 -2.65 58.30
C GLU A 222 -54.38 -1.46 59.27
N PRO A 223 -55.04 -1.47 60.44
CA PRO A 223 -54.89 -0.43 61.45
C PRO A 223 -53.42 -0.25 61.88
N MET A 224 -53.03 1.01 62.12
CA MET A 224 -51.67 1.34 62.56
C MET A 224 -51.36 0.74 63.94
N ASP A 225 -50.17 0.14 64.07
CA ASP A 225 -49.63 -0.29 65.37
C ASP A 225 -49.27 0.92 66.26
N ASP A 226 -49.04 0.67 67.56
CA ASP A 226 -48.81 1.75 68.53
C ASP A 226 -47.53 2.55 68.23
N ALA A 227 -46.51 1.91 67.65
CA ALA A 227 -45.27 2.57 67.25
C ALA A 227 -45.48 3.48 66.04
N ALA A 228 -46.25 3.05 65.04
CA ALA A 228 -46.66 3.88 63.91
C ALA A 228 -47.51 5.07 64.36
N ARG A 229 -48.48 4.88 65.28
CA ARG A 229 -49.28 5.97 65.84
C ARG A 229 -48.42 6.99 66.61
N TYR A 230 -47.44 6.54 67.38
CA TYR A 230 -46.48 7.42 68.06
C TYR A 230 -45.58 8.20 67.08
N VAL A 231 -45.07 7.56 66.03
CA VAL A 231 -44.20 8.24 65.06
C VAL A 231 -44.98 9.25 64.22
N VAL A 232 -46.20 8.94 63.78
CA VAL A 232 -47.05 9.89 63.05
C VAL A 232 -47.46 11.09 63.91
N SER A 233 -47.62 10.93 65.24
CA SER A 233 -47.94 12.07 66.11
C SER A 233 -46.76 13.05 66.30
N LEU A 234 -45.52 12.58 66.10
CA LEU A 234 -44.31 13.41 66.12
C LEU A 234 -43.92 13.93 64.72
N TYR A 235 -44.16 13.13 63.67
CA TYR A 235 -43.73 13.39 62.29
C TYR A 235 -44.89 13.07 61.32
N PRO A 236 -45.91 13.96 61.19
CA PRO A 236 -47.12 13.69 60.41
C PRO A 236 -46.86 13.36 58.94
N GLU A 237 -45.79 13.90 58.35
CA GLU A 237 -45.34 13.65 56.99
C GLU A 237 -44.96 12.18 56.72
N LEU A 238 -44.70 11.38 57.77
CA LEU A 238 -44.40 9.95 57.66
C LEU A 238 -45.66 9.07 57.57
N LEU A 239 -46.87 9.63 57.64
CA LEU A 239 -48.14 8.90 57.51
C LEU A 239 -48.21 8.09 56.19
N LYS A 240 -47.69 8.64 55.08
CA LYS A 240 -47.61 7.99 53.76
C LYS A 240 -46.88 6.64 53.74
N HIS A 241 -46.10 6.32 54.78
CA HIS A 241 -45.36 5.07 54.91
C HIS A 241 -46.04 4.04 55.83
N GLN A 242 -47.14 4.38 56.52
CA GLN A 242 -47.75 3.50 57.52
C GLN A 242 -48.78 2.50 56.95
N HIS A 243 -49.03 2.52 55.64
CA HIS A 243 -50.08 1.73 54.96
C HIS A 243 -49.54 0.77 53.89
N TYR A 244 -48.37 0.17 54.12
CA TYR A 244 -47.83 -0.91 53.29
C TYR A 244 -48.42 -2.27 53.69
N ALA A 245 -48.63 -3.16 52.71
CA ALA A 245 -49.11 -4.53 52.93
C ALA A 245 -48.26 -5.31 53.96
N VAL A 246 -48.91 -6.17 54.75
CA VAL A 246 -48.35 -6.84 55.94
C VAL A 246 -47.04 -7.57 55.65
N ASP A 247 -47.03 -8.39 54.59
CA ASP A 247 -45.87 -9.21 54.20
C ASP A 247 -44.82 -8.44 53.37
N SER A 248 -44.99 -7.13 53.18
CA SER A 248 -44.08 -6.34 52.35
C SER A 248 -42.79 -5.96 53.10
N THR A 249 -41.67 -5.99 52.38
CA THR A 249 -40.39 -5.48 52.89
C THR A 249 -40.47 -3.99 53.26
N ALA A 250 -41.32 -3.20 52.59
CA ALA A 250 -41.55 -1.81 52.94
C ALA A 250 -42.16 -1.65 54.34
N ARG A 251 -43.20 -2.44 54.68
CA ARG A 251 -43.79 -2.51 56.02
C ARG A 251 -42.77 -2.91 57.08
N ALA A 252 -41.94 -3.91 56.78
CA ALA A 252 -40.90 -4.40 57.68
C ALA A 252 -39.81 -3.35 57.97
N ILE A 253 -39.37 -2.59 56.94
CA ILE A 253 -38.42 -1.46 57.09
C ILE A 253 -39.04 -0.35 57.96
N VAL A 254 -40.27 0.07 57.64
CA VAL A 254 -40.99 1.12 58.39
C VAL A 254 -41.14 0.74 59.86
N ARG A 255 -41.51 -0.51 60.17
CA ARG A 255 -41.65 -0.99 61.55
C ARG A 255 -40.32 -0.91 62.32
N ILE A 256 -39.19 -1.25 61.69
CA ILE A 256 -37.85 -1.11 62.31
C ILE A 256 -37.55 0.37 62.61
N LEU A 257 -37.79 1.26 61.65
CA LEU A 257 -37.56 2.70 61.83
C LEU A 257 -38.43 3.29 62.94
N ASN A 258 -39.71 2.89 62.99
CA ASN A 258 -40.62 3.35 64.04
C ASN A 258 -40.16 2.90 65.43
N LEU A 259 -39.77 1.63 65.56
CA LEU A 259 -39.23 1.09 66.81
C LEU A 259 -37.92 1.79 67.24
N GLN A 260 -37.04 2.16 66.29
CA GLN A 260 -35.83 2.93 66.62
C GLN A 260 -36.16 4.34 67.14
N ILE A 261 -37.11 5.05 66.52
CA ILE A 261 -37.56 6.37 67.01
C ILE A 261 -38.13 6.26 68.43
N VAL A 262 -39.02 5.29 68.68
CA VAL A 262 -39.58 5.01 70.02
C VAL A 262 -38.48 4.65 71.04
N SER A 263 -37.39 4.00 70.60
CA SER A 263 -36.27 3.58 71.46
C SER A 263 -35.22 4.67 71.71
N GLY A 264 -35.45 5.91 71.29
CA GLY A 264 -34.58 7.06 71.57
C GLY A 264 -33.75 7.58 70.39
N GLY A 265 -33.95 7.07 69.17
CA GLY A 265 -33.39 7.68 67.96
C GLY A 265 -33.03 6.69 66.85
N LEU A 266 -32.98 7.22 65.62
CA LEU A 266 -32.58 6.43 64.44
C LEU A 266 -31.10 6.04 64.49
N GLU A 267 -30.79 4.77 64.21
CA GLU A 267 -29.40 4.31 64.14
C GLU A 267 -28.72 4.87 62.87
N ARG A 268 -27.65 5.64 63.05
CA ARG A 268 -26.97 6.34 61.95
C ARG A 268 -25.57 5.78 61.66
N SER A 269 -25.25 5.77 60.37
CA SER A 269 -23.90 5.53 59.86
C SER A 269 -22.98 6.72 60.12
N ARG A 270 -21.67 6.52 59.93
CA ARG A 270 -20.62 7.57 60.06
C ARG A 270 -20.87 8.83 59.20
N GLY A 271 -21.75 8.76 58.20
CA GLY A 271 -22.12 9.88 57.34
C GLY A 271 -23.41 10.61 57.74
N GLY A 272 -23.92 10.44 58.98
CA GLY A 272 -25.15 11.08 59.47
C GLY A 272 -26.45 10.47 58.94
N LYS A 273 -26.38 9.63 57.91
CA LYS A 273 -27.49 8.91 57.26
C LYS A 273 -27.87 7.62 57.98
N ILE A 274 -29.13 7.17 57.85
CA ILE A 274 -29.65 5.95 58.50
C ILE A 274 -28.78 4.74 58.13
N SER A 275 -28.52 3.87 59.11
CA SER A 275 -27.69 2.68 59.00
C SER A 275 -28.37 1.60 58.14
N ARG A 276 -28.29 1.72 56.81
CA ARG A 276 -28.79 0.72 55.86
C ARG A 276 -28.30 -0.69 56.20
N ARG A 277 -27.05 -0.80 56.66
CA ARG A 277 -26.43 -2.08 57.07
C ARG A 277 -27.18 -2.72 58.24
N ALA A 278 -27.57 -1.95 59.26
CA ALA A 278 -28.34 -2.48 60.37
C ALA A 278 -29.72 -2.98 59.93
N ILE A 279 -30.46 -2.17 59.17
CA ILE A 279 -31.77 -2.55 58.62
C ILE A 279 -31.66 -3.83 57.78
N THR A 280 -30.67 -3.94 56.89
CA THR A 280 -30.46 -5.17 56.10
C THR A 280 -30.08 -6.37 56.95
N SER A 281 -29.27 -6.18 57.99
CA SER A 281 -28.86 -7.25 58.90
C SER A 281 -30.03 -7.76 59.73
N GLN A 282 -30.94 -6.87 60.14
CA GLN A 282 -32.13 -7.20 60.93
C GLN A 282 -33.23 -7.88 60.10
N LEU A 283 -33.29 -7.60 58.79
CA LEU A 283 -34.24 -8.23 57.85
C LEU A 283 -33.68 -9.46 57.11
N GLY A 284 -32.41 -9.83 57.31
CA GLY A 284 -31.76 -10.91 56.57
C GLY A 284 -31.57 -10.62 55.07
N LEU A 285 -31.55 -9.33 54.68
CA LEU A 285 -31.50 -8.89 53.30
C LEU A 285 -30.09 -8.54 52.83
N SER A 286 -29.86 -8.57 51.52
CA SER A 286 -28.63 -8.03 50.93
C SER A 286 -28.62 -6.49 51.00
N SER A 287 -27.42 -5.90 50.98
CA SER A 287 -27.25 -4.44 50.91
C SER A 287 -27.91 -3.81 49.68
N THR A 288 -27.98 -4.53 48.56
CA THR A 288 -28.64 -4.08 47.32
C THR A 288 -30.16 -4.19 47.37
N ALA A 289 -30.74 -5.09 48.18
CA ALA A 289 -32.18 -5.23 48.31
C ALA A 289 -32.89 -4.02 48.95
N THR A 290 -32.15 -3.11 49.60
CA THR A 290 -32.71 -1.84 50.12
C THR A 290 -32.75 -0.70 49.10
N VAL A 291 -32.15 -0.85 47.91
CA VAL A 291 -32.11 0.20 46.89
C VAL A 291 -33.51 0.66 46.43
N PRO A 292 -34.53 -0.22 46.25
CA PRO A 292 -35.89 0.23 45.95
C PRO A 292 -36.49 1.09 47.07
N TYR A 293 -36.20 0.78 48.33
CA TYR A 293 -36.81 1.41 49.50
C TYR A 293 -36.09 2.68 49.99
N LEU A 294 -35.13 3.20 49.23
CA LEU A 294 -34.41 4.43 49.57
C LEU A 294 -35.30 5.66 49.81
N PRO A 295 -36.43 5.89 49.10
CA PRO A 295 -37.31 7.01 49.40
C PRO A 295 -37.81 6.99 50.85
N ILE A 296 -38.20 5.81 51.38
CA ILE A 296 -38.64 5.65 52.77
C ILE A 296 -37.53 6.06 53.74
N LEU A 297 -36.27 5.67 53.46
CA LEU A 297 -35.15 6.03 54.32
C LEU A 297 -34.84 7.54 54.25
N VAL A 298 -34.99 8.18 53.09
CA VAL A 298 -34.78 9.63 52.92
C VAL A 298 -35.88 10.42 53.64
N ASP A 299 -37.13 10.01 53.48
CA ASP A 299 -38.27 10.64 54.16
C ASP A 299 -38.10 10.62 55.70
N TYR A 300 -37.62 9.50 56.27
CA TYR A 300 -37.25 9.41 57.70
C TYR A 300 -35.96 10.17 58.07
N GLU A 301 -34.95 10.25 57.18
CA GLU A 301 -33.74 11.09 57.37
C GLU A 301 -34.08 12.59 57.41
N ASP A 302 -35.09 13.01 56.66
CA ASP A 302 -35.53 14.39 56.54
C ASP A 302 -36.41 14.80 57.73
N ALA A 303 -37.40 13.99 58.10
CA ALA A 303 -38.30 14.20 59.24
C ALA A 303 -37.55 14.33 60.60
N VAL A 304 -36.64 13.39 60.89
CA VAL A 304 -36.01 13.27 62.22
C VAL A 304 -34.73 14.14 62.36
N GLY A 305 -34.31 14.85 61.31
CA GLY A 305 -33.16 15.78 61.37
C GLY A 305 -31.80 15.10 61.59
N GLY A 306 -30.89 15.75 62.32
CA GLY A 306 -29.62 15.15 62.79
C GLY A 306 -28.59 14.78 61.72
N LYS A 307 -28.45 15.59 60.65
CA LYS A 307 -27.65 15.27 59.46
C LYS A 307 -26.16 15.63 59.53
N GLU A 308 -25.70 16.42 60.51
CA GLU A 308 -24.33 16.93 60.51
C GLU A 308 -23.29 15.82 60.65
N SER A 309 -22.32 15.82 59.73
CA SER A 309 -21.21 14.87 59.77
C SER A 309 -20.09 15.35 60.69
N VAL A 310 -19.36 14.39 61.28
CA VAL A 310 -18.17 14.66 62.11
C VAL A 310 -17.12 15.54 61.38
N HIS A 311 -17.09 15.49 60.05
CA HIS A 311 -16.18 16.30 59.24
C HIS A 311 -16.67 17.75 59.06
N GLU A 312 -17.98 17.99 58.95
CA GLU A 312 -18.53 19.35 58.80
C GLU A 312 -18.53 20.14 60.12
N ALA A 313 -18.58 19.46 61.27
CA ALA A 313 -18.36 20.08 62.57
C ALA A 313 -16.97 20.74 62.71
N ASN A 314 -15.96 20.27 61.95
CA ASN A 314 -14.58 20.79 61.98
C ASN A 314 -14.34 21.99 61.04
N ILE A 315 -15.36 22.52 60.35
CA ILE A 315 -15.22 23.64 59.41
C ILE A 315 -14.53 24.90 59.99
N PRO A 316 -14.77 25.31 61.25
CA PRO A 316 -14.07 26.48 61.82
C PRO A 316 -12.53 26.30 61.88
N ALA A 317 -12.07 25.10 62.23
CA ALA A 317 -10.64 24.78 62.23
C ALA A 317 -10.06 24.73 60.79
N MET A 318 -10.84 24.24 59.83
CA MET A 318 -10.49 24.23 58.40
C MET A 318 -10.27 25.64 57.85
N ARG A 319 -11.12 26.61 58.21
CA ARG A 319 -10.97 28.02 57.83
C ARG A 319 -9.69 28.64 58.40
N SER A 320 -9.47 28.47 59.71
CA SER A 320 -8.33 29.06 60.41
C SER A 320 -6.99 28.55 59.85
N TRP A 321 -6.89 27.25 59.58
CA TRP A 321 -5.69 26.65 58.98
C TRP A 321 -5.40 27.17 57.57
N LEU A 322 -6.43 27.29 56.72
CA LEU A 322 -6.27 27.82 55.36
C LEU A 322 -5.75 29.26 55.36
N GLU A 323 -6.23 30.10 56.27
CA GLU A 323 -5.79 31.49 56.41
C GLU A 323 -4.34 31.59 56.94
N GLU A 324 -3.97 30.77 57.93
CA GLU A 324 -2.59 30.69 58.42
C GLU A 324 -1.62 30.31 57.29
N GLN A 325 -1.92 29.25 56.53
CA GLN A 325 -1.08 28.80 55.41
C GLN A 325 -1.02 29.81 54.25
N PHE A 326 -2.11 30.54 53.99
CA PHE A 326 -2.15 31.61 52.99
C PHE A 326 -1.21 32.76 53.39
N ASN A 327 -1.32 33.24 54.63
CA ASN A 327 -0.51 34.34 55.15
C ASN A 327 0.98 33.97 55.29
N ALA A 328 1.28 32.70 55.63
CA ALA A 328 2.64 32.19 55.73
C ALA A 328 3.33 31.95 54.36
N GLY A 329 2.60 32.03 53.24
CA GLY A 329 3.15 31.74 51.90
C GLY A 329 3.40 30.26 51.61
N THR A 330 2.86 29.37 52.45
CA THR A 330 3.06 27.91 52.44
C THR A 330 1.87 27.12 51.88
N LEU A 331 0.72 27.78 51.65
CA LEU A 331 -0.43 27.17 51.00
C LEU A 331 -0.07 26.75 49.57
N GLU A 332 -0.11 25.45 49.28
CA GLU A 332 0.18 24.92 47.95
C GLU A 332 -0.94 25.25 46.97
N ILE A 333 -0.58 25.66 45.75
CA ILE A 333 -1.53 25.89 44.65
C ILE A 333 -1.40 24.77 43.63
N ARG A 334 -2.54 24.29 43.14
CA ARG A 334 -2.65 23.42 41.98
C ARG A 334 -3.68 23.99 41.01
N ASP A 335 -3.24 24.25 39.78
CA ASP A 335 -4.11 24.67 38.67
C ASP A 335 -4.94 25.95 39.01
N GLY A 336 -4.32 26.89 39.72
CA GLY A 336 -4.93 28.15 40.18
C GLY A 336 -5.80 28.06 41.45
N LYS A 337 -5.88 26.88 42.07
CA LYS A 337 -6.73 26.56 43.22
C LYS A 337 -5.91 26.00 44.38
N VAL A 338 -6.46 25.97 45.59
CA VAL A 338 -5.83 25.33 46.76
C VAL A 338 -5.54 23.85 46.47
N SER A 339 -4.36 23.37 46.85
CA SER A 339 -3.98 21.96 46.83
C SER A 339 -4.92 21.16 47.72
N ARG A 340 -5.97 20.60 47.11
CA ARG A 340 -6.97 19.78 47.82
C ARG A 340 -6.33 18.59 48.53
N LYS A 341 -5.17 18.12 48.07
CA LYS A 341 -4.36 17.08 48.74
C LYS A 341 -3.77 17.59 50.06
N GLN A 342 -3.08 18.74 50.06
CA GLN A 342 -2.49 19.33 51.27
C GLN A 342 -3.57 19.52 52.36
N PHE A 343 -4.74 20.02 51.95
CA PHE A 343 -5.90 20.17 52.82
C PHE A 343 -6.45 18.82 53.34
N THR A 344 -6.69 17.83 52.46
CA THR A 344 -7.23 16.54 52.91
C THR A 344 -6.26 15.79 53.83
N ASP A 345 -4.96 15.89 53.58
CA ASP A 345 -3.92 15.21 54.35
C ASP A 345 -3.81 15.80 55.76
N HIS A 346 -3.97 17.12 55.92
CA HIS A 346 -3.97 17.77 57.25
C HIS A 346 -5.20 17.38 58.09
N PHE A 347 -6.39 17.35 57.49
CA PHE A 347 -7.65 17.04 58.21
C PHE A 347 -8.02 15.54 58.25
N GLY A 348 -7.12 14.64 57.84
CA GLY A 348 -7.36 13.19 57.82
C GLY A 348 -8.52 12.77 56.91
N LEU A 349 -8.84 13.58 55.91
CA LEU A 349 -9.95 13.38 54.98
C LEU A 349 -9.52 12.40 53.86
N PRO A 350 -10.37 11.44 53.46
CA PRO A 350 -10.13 10.62 52.27
C PRO A 350 -9.79 11.46 51.02
N GLN A 351 -8.63 11.20 50.40
CA GLN A 351 -8.10 11.89 49.20
C GLN A 351 -8.94 11.73 47.91
N ASN A 352 -10.20 11.29 47.99
CA ASN A 352 -11.08 11.14 46.83
C ASN A 352 -11.86 12.44 46.55
N THR A 353 -12.07 12.77 45.28
CA THR A 353 -12.85 13.96 44.87
C THR A 353 -14.30 13.92 45.34
N THR A 354 -14.84 12.73 45.66
CA THR A 354 -16.22 12.61 46.15
C THR A 354 -16.42 13.19 47.55
N ILE A 355 -15.37 13.55 48.29
CA ILE A 355 -15.52 14.13 49.62
C ILE A 355 -16.17 15.51 49.59
N PHE A 356 -15.81 16.36 48.62
CA PHE A 356 -16.40 17.68 48.44
C PHE A 356 -17.86 17.60 47.92
N LEU A 357 -18.19 16.53 47.18
CA LEU A 357 -19.58 16.23 46.79
C LEU A 357 -20.43 15.69 47.95
N ARG A 358 -19.81 15.06 48.95
CA ARG A 358 -20.49 14.53 50.15
C ARG A 358 -20.69 15.59 51.23
N TYR A 359 -19.79 16.57 51.30
CA TYR A 359 -19.76 17.63 52.32
C TYR A 359 -19.68 19.01 51.64
N PRO A 360 -20.80 19.52 51.08
CA PRO A 360 -20.80 20.75 50.29
C PRO A 360 -20.37 21.98 51.09
N ARG A 361 -20.57 21.99 52.42
CA ARG A 361 -20.09 23.08 53.28
C ARG A 361 -18.56 23.16 53.32
N ILE A 362 -17.85 22.03 53.25
CA ILE A 362 -16.39 21.98 53.13
C ILE A 362 -15.95 22.41 51.73
N ALA A 363 -16.73 22.10 50.68
CA ALA A 363 -16.44 22.55 49.33
C ALA A 363 -16.46 24.10 49.23
N ALA A 364 -17.50 24.74 49.77
CA ALA A 364 -17.67 26.19 49.77
C ALA A 364 -16.51 26.93 50.47
N VAL A 365 -16.02 26.42 51.61
CA VAL A 365 -14.84 26.97 52.32
C VAL A 365 -13.60 27.00 51.41
N MET A 366 -13.42 25.95 50.61
CA MET A 366 -12.26 25.87 49.72
C MET A 366 -12.42 26.71 48.46
N GLU A 367 -13.66 26.92 47.99
CA GLU A 367 -13.95 27.81 46.85
C GLU A 367 -13.71 29.29 47.21
N GLU A 368 -14.09 29.71 48.42
CA GLU A 368 -13.77 31.04 48.96
C GLU A 368 -12.26 31.35 48.94
N VAL A 369 -11.42 30.36 49.30
CA VAL A 369 -9.96 30.50 49.27
C VAL A 369 -9.41 30.39 47.84
N ASP A 370 -9.99 29.56 46.96
CA ASP A 370 -9.65 29.54 45.53
C ASP A 370 -9.87 30.92 44.88
N ASP A 371 -10.99 31.59 45.18
CA ASP A 371 -11.31 32.93 44.66
C ASP A 371 -10.41 34.02 45.27
N ARG A 372 -10.04 33.90 46.55
CA ARG A 372 -9.02 34.77 47.19
C ARG A 372 -7.65 34.61 46.56
N ILE A 373 -7.22 33.38 46.23
CA ILE A 373 -5.97 33.13 45.49
C ILE A 373 -6.00 33.79 44.11
N LYS A 374 -7.10 33.60 43.37
CA LYS A 374 -7.27 34.13 42.01
C LYS A 374 -7.27 35.66 41.97
N SER A 375 -7.95 36.32 42.92
CA SER A 375 -8.05 37.78 42.99
C SER A 375 -6.77 38.46 43.49
N THR A 376 -6.01 37.81 44.38
CA THR A 376 -4.74 38.36 44.90
C THR A 376 -3.51 38.03 44.05
N GLY A 377 -3.63 37.13 43.07
CA GLY A 377 -2.49 36.64 42.30
C GLY A 377 -1.48 35.88 43.17
N TYR A 378 -1.94 35.25 44.26
CA TYR A 378 -1.08 34.57 45.24
C TYR A 378 -0.24 33.49 44.56
N VAL A 379 1.06 33.46 44.89
CA VAL A 379 2.05 32.45 44.45
C VAL A 379 2.86 32.04 45.67
N PRO A 380 3.00 30.73 45.98
CA PRO A 380 3.72 30.27 47.16
C PRO A 380 5.20 30.68 47.11
N GLY A 381 5.82 30.94 48.26
CA GLY A 381 7.21 31.40 48.36
C GLY A 381 8.20 30.59 47.50
N PRO A 382 8.27 29.25 47.67
CA PRO A 382 9.16 28.38 46.89
C PRO A 382 8.86 28.37 45.37
N THR A 383 7.64 28.71 44.96
CA THR A 383 7.27 28.82 43.54
C THR A 383 7.74 30.14 42.95
N ARG A 384 7.74 31.23 43.74
CA ARG A 384 8.22 32.55 43.34
C ARG A 384 9.74 32.54 43.07
N GLU A 385 10.52 31.93 43.95
CA GLU A 385 11.97 31.76 43.77
C GLU A 385 12.30 30.99 42.47
N ARG A 386 11.60 29.88 42.24
CA ARG A 386 11.74 29.07 41.02
C ARG A 386 11.30 29.79 39.76
N LEU A 387 10.35 30.72 39.85
CA LEU A 387 9.94 31.55 38.73
C LEU A 387 11.01 32.59 38.39
N GLY A 388 11.64 33.22 39.38
CA GLY A 388 12.81 34.07 39.15
C GLY A 388 13.98 33.32 38.50
N ALA A 389 14.22 32.07 38.92
CA ALA A 389 15.21 31.20 38.28
C ALA A 389 14.83 30.83 36.81
N LEU A 390 13.54 30.63 36.50
CA LEU A 390 13.08 30.47 35.12
C LEU A 390 13.34 31.73 34.29
N GLU A 391 12.96 32.89 34.81
CA GLU A 391 13.10 34.17 34.11
C GLU A 391 14.57 34.50 33.81
N ALA A 392 15.49 34.20 34.73
CA ALA A 392 16.93 34.31 34.49
C ALA A 392 17.43 33.39 33.37
N ILE A 393 17.00 32.12 33.33
CA ILE A 393 17.36 31.17 32.25
C ILE A 393 16.79 31.62 30.90
N LEU A 394 15.61 32.23 30.88
CA LEU A 394 14.97 32.71 29.65
C LEU A 394 15.59 34.00 29.10
N ALA A 395 16.32 34.75 29.91
CA ALA A 395 16.93 36.03 29.54
C ALA A 395 18.38 35.93 29.00
N ASP A 396 19.09 34.83 29.30
CA ASP A 396 20.50 34.62 28.94
C ASP A 396 20.64 33.78 27.65
N ASP A 397 20.71 32.45 27.75
CA ASP A 397 20.64 31.52 26.61
C ASP A 397 19.57 30.43 26.86
N PRO A 398 18.31 30.64 26.46
CA PRO A 398 17.25 29.67 26.69
C PRO A 398 17.47 28.38 25.87
N PRO A 399 17.55 27.19 26.50
CA PRO A 399 17.77 25.95 25.76
C PRO A 399 16.57 25.65 24.84
N VAL A 400 16.79 25.68 23.53
CA VAL A 400 15.74 25.52 22.50
C VAL A 400 15.56 24.05 22.10
N SER A 401 14.33 23.64 21.85
CA SER A 401 13.97 22.29 21.38
C SER A 401 14.45 22.01 19.95
N LYS A 402 14.50 20.73 19.57
CA LYS A 402 14.90 20.25 18.23
C LYS A 402 14.01 20.73 17.07
N ASP A 403 12.91 21.42 17.35
CA ASP A 403 12.11 22.10 16.33
C ASP A 403 12.61 23.53 16.01
N GLY A 404 13.44 24.10 16.88
CA GLY A 404 13.92 25.49 16.83
C GLY A 404 12.85 26.53 17.18
N ARG A 405 11.66 26.12 17.61
CA ARG A 405 10.48 26.99 17.80
C ARG A 405 9.99 27.11 19.23
N SER A 406 10.46 26.23 20.12
CA SER A 406 9.99 26.17 21.50
C SER A 406 11.13 25.90 22.46
N ILE A 407 10.96 26.30 23.72
CA ILE A 407 11.88 26.04 24.82
C ILE A 407 11.91 24.53 25.12
N HIS A 408 13.10 23.98 25.33
CA HIS A 408 13.32 22.58 25.69
C HIS A 408 12.96 22.33 27.17
N ARG A 409 11.66 22.26 27.44
CA ARG A 409 11.06 22.19 28.80
C ARG A 409 11.72 21.15 29.73
N LYS A 410 12.16 20.00 29.23
CA LYS A 410 12.82 18.96 30.04
C LYS A 410 14.16 19.41 30.62
N GLU A 411 14.90 20.25 29.91
CA GLU A 411 16.21 20.75 30.32
C GLU A 411 16.08 21.94 31.25
N VAL A 412 15.17 22.88 30.94
CA VAL A 412 14.75 23.94 31.86
C VAL A 412 14.27 23.37 33.21
N ALA A 413 13.48 22.29 33.18
CA ALA A 413 13.02 21.61 34.39
C ALA A 413 14.20 21.07 35.25
N LYS A 414 15.24 20.53 34.59
CA LYS A 414 16.46 20.06 35.24
C LYS A 414 17.26 21.21 35.85
N LEU A 415 17.39 22.34 35.16
CA LEU A 415 18.12 23.52 35.62
C LEU A 415 17.46 24.17 36.85
N ILE A 416 16.13 24.24 36.88
CA ILE A 416 15.35 24.82 38.00
C ILE A 416 15.13 23.81 39.15
N GLY A 417 15.46 22.53 38.93
CA GLY A 417 15.29 21.48 39.95
C GLY A 417 13.83 21.10 40.22
N ILE A 418 12.98 21.09 39.18
CA ILE A 418 11.56 20.71 39.29
C ILE A 418 11.17 19.61 38.28
N PRO A 419 10.11 18.82 38.54
CA PRO A 419 9.55 17.90 37.55
C PRO A 419 9.02 18.64 36.31
N GLU A 420 9.25 18.09 35.11
CA GLU A 420 8.79 18.67 33.83
C GLU A 420 7.28 18.98 33.82
N GLY A 421 6.47 18.16 34.49
CA GLY A 421 5.02 18.36 34.62
C GLY A 421 4.62 19.66 35.31
N ASN A 422 5.50 20.26 36.12
CA ASN A 422 5.23 21.54 36.79
C ASN A 422 5.39 22.74 35.84
N LEU A 423 6.30 22.66 34.86
CA LEU A 423 6.46 23.71 33.84
C LEU A 423 5.25 23.86 32.91
N ARG A 424 4.38 22.84 32.85
CA ARG A 424 3.13 22.87 32.09
C ARG A 424 1.97 23.52 32.85
N ARG A 425 2.20 23.98 34.09
CA ARG A 425 1.20 24.62 34.95
C ARG A 425 1.49 26.11 35.12
N PHE A 426 0.46 26.86 35.49
CA PHE A 426 0.60 28.23 35.96
C PHE A 426 1.49 28.26 37.24
N PRO A 427 2.39 29.24 37.41
CA PRO A 427 2.68 30.36 36.50
C PRO A 427 3.70 30.07 35.37
N PHE A 428 4.51 29.01 35.48
CA PHE A 428 5.61 28.71 34.55
C PHE A 428 5.20 28.58 33.08
N ALA A 429 4.01 28.02 32.82
CA ALA A 429 3.51 27.78 31.47
C ALA A 429 3.24 29.04 30.64
N GLU A 430 3.01 30.17 31.30
CA GLU A 430 2.79 31.47 30.65
C GLU A 430 4.12 32.07 30.18
N ARG A 431 5.10 32.19 31.08
CA ARG A 431 6.46 32.65 30.76
C ARG A 431 7.13 31.84 29.64
N LEU A 432 6.95 30.51 29.66
CA LEU A 432 7.46 29.65 28.59
C LEU A 432 6.75 29.88 27.24
N ARG A 433 5.46 30.27 27.24
CA ARG A 433 4.73 30.61 26.01
C ARG A 433 5.19 31.94 25.43
N ASP A 434 5.43 32.93 26.29
CA ASP A 434 5.94 34.24 25.86
C ASP A 434 7.35 34.11 25.26
N ALA A 435 8.20 33.27 25.86
CA ALA A 435 9.52 32.93 25.31
C ALA A 435 9.44 32.13 23.99
N ASP A 436 8.54 31.12 23.91
CA ASP A 436 8.27 30.39 22.65
C ASP A 436 7.89 31.38 21.53
N LEU A 437 7.04 32.38 21.81
CA LEU A 437 6.63 33.41 20.84
C LEU A 437 7.78 34.36 20.46
N GLY A 438 8.60 34.78 21.42
CA GLY A 438 9.79 35.61 21.16
C GLY A 438 10.80 34.93 20.24
N ILE A 439 11.03 33.62 20.42
CA ILE A 439 11.87 32.80 19.55
C ILE A 439 11.29 32.75 18.13
N VAL A 440 9.98 32.46 17.97
CA VAL A 440 9.36 32.41 16.64
C VAL A 440 9.48 33.74 15.91
N LYS A 441 9.25 34.87 16.60
CA LYS A 441 9.35 36.21 15.99
C LYS A 441 10.77 36.51 15.48
N SER A 442 11.81 36.26 16.28
CA SER A 442 13.21 36.53 15.86
C SER A 442 13.64 35.70 14.65
N LEU A 443 13.05 34.51 14.47
CA LEU A 443 13.30 33.62 13.34
C LEU A 443 12.53 34.01 12.07
N GLU A 444 11.40 34.71 12.20
CA GLU A 444 10.66 35.29 11.07
C GLU A 444 11.35 36.56 10.53
N GLU A 445 12.14 37.24 11.37
CA GLU A 445 12.95 38.41 11.01
C GLU A 445 14.29 38.06 10.31
N ASP A 446 14.79 36.81 10.40
CA ASP A 446 16.04 36.38 9.73
C ASP A 446 15.82 35.98 8.25
N PRO A 447 16.34 36.73 7.25
CA PRO A 447 16.11 36.45 5.83
C PRO A 447 16.71 35.11 5.37
N LEU A 448 17.65 34.55 6.12
CA LEU A 448 18.29 33.25 5.85
C LEU A 448 17.58 32.07 6.53
N THR A 449 16.48 32.30 7.26
CA THR A 449 15.71 31.24 7.93
C THR A 449 14.46 30.83 7.14
N ALA A 450 14.41 29.58 6.67
CA ALA A 450 13.29 29.01 5.90
C ALA A 450 12.36 28.15 6.77
N PHE A 451 11.06 28.29 6.52
CA PHE A 451 10.02 27.49 7.17
C PHE A 451 9.40 26.47 6.20
N ALA A 452 9.79 25.20 6.32
CA ALA A 452 9.32 24.13 5.44
C ALA A 452 8.94 22.87 6.23
N GLY A 453 7.84 22.21 5.85
CA GLY A 453 7.38 20.96 6.46
C GLY A 453 7.27 20.97 7.99
N GLY A 454 6.94 22.12 8.59
CA GLY A 454 6.86 22.28 10.06
C GLY A 454 8.22 22.27 10.78
N ARG A 455 9.31 22.60 10.09
CA ARG A 455 10.66 22.79 10.65
C ARG A 455 11.27 24.11 10.16
N ILE A 456 12.28 24.55 10.91
CA ILE A 456 13.21 25.63 10.55
C ILE A 456 14.43 25.05 9.84
N PHE A 457 14.91 25.75 8.81
CA PHE A 457 16.14 25.45 8.10
C PHE A 457 16.96 26.74 7.91
N LYS A 458 18.18 26.76 8.45
CA LYS A 458 19.07 27.95 8.43
C LYS A 458 20.01 27.90 7.22
N PHE A 459 19.81 28.80 6.25
CA PHE A 459 20.64 28.93 5.05
C PHE A 459 21.94 29.75 5.28
N ARG A 460 22.16 30.27 6.49
CA ARG A 460 23.41 30.95 6.89
C ARG A 460 24.66 30.08 6.68
N CYS A 461 24.53 28.77 6.80
CA CYS A 461 25.60 27.81 6.47
C CYS A 461 26.09 27.88 5.01
N LEU A 462 25.29 28.37 4.05
CA LEU A 462 25.77 28.62 2.69
C LEU A 462 26.70 29.85 2.64
N VAL A 463 26.40 30.88 3.42
CA VAL A 463 27.24 32.10 3.51
C VAL A 463 28.56 31.77 4.22
N GLU A 464 28.52 30.93 5.25
CA GLU A 464 29.70 30.36 5.92
C GLU A 464 30.55 29.49 4.97
N GLN A 465 29.95 28.86 3.96
CA GLN A 465 30.62 28.15 2.86
C GLN A 465 31.10 29.09 1.73
N GLY A 466 30.97 30.41 1.89
CA GLY A 466 31.42 31.41 0.94
C GLY A 466 30.42 31.79 -0.17
N TRP A 467 29.21 31.23 -0.19
CA TRP A 467 28.19 31.64 -1.15
C TRP A 467 27.70 33.08 -0.86
N PRO A 468 27.55 33.95 -1.87
CA PRO A 468 27.00 35.29 -1.65
C PRO A 468 25.62 35.25 -1.00
N GLU A 469 25.39 36.15 -0.02
CA GLU A 469 24.14 36.19 0.74
C GLU A 469 22.90 36.34 -0.17
N THR A 470 23.00 37.14 -1.24
CA THR A 470 21.96 37.29 -2.26
C THR A 470 21.62 35.96 -2.97
N TYR A 471 22.60 35.09 -3.18
CA TYR A 471 22.39 33.76 -3.74
C TYR A 471 21.80 32.80 -2.68
N ALA A 472 22.28 32.85 -1.44
CA ALA A 472 21.72 32.07 -0.33
C ALA A 472 20.23 32.39 -0.08
N ILE A 473 19.84 33.67 -0.13
CA ILE A 473 18.43 34.12 -0.02
C ILE A 473 17.59 33.60 -1.21
N ARG A 474 18.12 33.56 -2.43
CA ARG A 474 17.42 32.97 -3.59
C ARG A 474 17.22 31.46 -3.42
N ALA A 475 18.25 30.73 -2.99
CA ALA A 475 18.17 29.30 -2.71
C ALA A 475 17.19 28.99 -1.57
N LYS A 476 17.22 29.78 -0.49
CA LYS A 476 16.28 29.76 0.65
C LYS A 476 14.84 29.92 0.17
N THR A 477 14.55 30.97 -0.60
CA THR A 477 13.20 31.30 -1.10
C THR A 477 12.65 30.20 -2.01
N CYS A 478 13.49 29.68 -2.91
CA CYS A 478 13.17 28.55 -3.77
C CYS A 478 12.84 27.29 -2.94
N PHE A 479 13.72 26.91 -2.00
CA PHE A 479 13.51 25.75 -1.13
C PHE A 479 12.23 25.88 -0.29
N GLU A 480 12.00 27.04 0.32
CA GLU A 480 10.80 27.27 1.13
C GLU A 480 9.53 27.09 0.29
N ARG A 481 9.45 27.71 -0.91
CA ARG A 481 8.32 27.55 -1.82
C ARG A 481 8.08 26.09 -2.24
N LEU A 482 9.15 25.33 -2.49
CA LEU A 482 9.07 23.93 -2.93
C LEU A 482 8.68 22.94 -1.82
N TYR A 483 8.98 23.27 -0.56
CA TYR A 483 8.86 22.34 0.58
C TYR A 483 7.93 22.81 1.71
N ARG A 484 7.32 24.00 1.64
CA ARG A 484 6.37 24.55 2.63
C ARG A 484 5.28 23.54 3.04
N THR A 485 4.67 22.86 2.07
CA THR A 485 3.56 21.90 2.26
C THR A 485 4.00 20.43 2.36
N LYS A 486 5.31 20.14 2.35
CA LYS A 486 5.84 18.77 2.31
C LYS A 486 5.98 18.16 3.71
N LYS A 487 6.17 16.83 3.77
CA LYS A 487 6.35 16.13 5.06
C LYS A 487 7.67 16.55 5.73
N LYS A 488 7.65 16.63 7.05
CA LYS A 488 8.77 17.04 7.93
C LYS A 488 10.11 16.35 7.65
N GLU A 489 10.08 15.05 7.33
CA GLU A 489 11.29 14.28 6.99
C GLU A 489 11.68 14.38 5.50
N GLU A 490 10.74 14.62 4.58
CA GLU A 490 11.04 14.92 3.17
C GLU A 490 11.81 16.24 3.05
N ALA A 491 11.31 17.30 3.72
CA ALA A 491 11.96 18.60 3.77
C ALA A 491 13.36 18.51 4.41
N LYS A 492 13.50 17.81 5.55
CA LYS A 492 14.80 17.58 6.20
C LYS A 492 15.80 16.88 5.29
N THR A 493 15.38 15.80 4.63
CA THR A 493 16.25 15.00 3.74
C THR A 493 16.68 15.83 2.53
N CYS A 494 15.77 16.62 1.96
CA CYS A 494 16.10 17.50 0.83
C CYS A 494 16.97 18.68 1.25
N PHE A 495 16.81 19.25 2.45
CA PHE A 495 17.70 20.29 2.95
C PHE A 495 19.11 19.75 3.16
N ALA A 496 19.26 18.59 3.79
CA ALA A 496 20.58 17.96 4.01
C ALA A 496 21.32 17.71 2.69
N GLY A 497 20.66 17.09 1.69
CA GLY A 497 21.26 16.87 0.37
C GLY A 497 21.52 18.16 -0.43
N LEU A 498 20.79 19.25 -0.15
CA LEU A 498 21.02 20.56 -0.74
C LEU A 498 22.30 21.18 -0.18
N ILE A 499 22.45 21.21 1.14
CA ILE A 499 23.66 21.73 1.80
C ILE A 499 24.88 20.86 1.47
N GLU A 500 24.76 19.53 1.39
CA GLU A 500 25.83 18.61 0.98
C GLU A 500 26.33 18.93 -0.45
N LEU A 501 25.41 19.15 -1.40
CA LEU A 501 25.74 19.54 -2.77
C LEU A 501 26.40 20.93 -2.85
N PHE A 502 25.84 21.95 -2.17
CA PHE A 502 26.38 23.31 -2.21
C PHE A 502 27.73 23.44 -1.48
N ALA A 503 27.94 22.68 -0.41
CA ALA A 503 29.24 22.57 0.26
C ALA A 503 30.29 21.93 -0.65
N PHE A 504 29.93 20.85 -1.36
CA PHE A 504 30.83 20.23 -2.34
C PHE A 504 31.20 21.17 -3.48
N LEU A 505 30.22 21.89 -4.04
CA LEU A 505 30.46 22.84 -5.15
C LEU A 505 31.36 24.02 -4.73
N ALA A 506 31.30 24.46 -3.47
CA ALA A 506 32.17 25.51 -2.94
C ALA A 506 33.55 24.99 -2.52
N GLY A 507 33.62 23.79 -1.92
CA GLY A 507 34.85 23.24 -1.34
C GLY A 507 35.73 22.42 -2.29
N ASN A 508 35.20 21.90 -3.40
CA ASN A 508 35.99 21.10 -4.33
C ASN A 508 36.87 21.99 -5.23
N GLY A 509 38.18 21.69 -5.23
CA GLY A 509 39.19 22.38 -6.01
C GLY A 509 39.12 22.20 -7.53
N SER A 510 38.23 21.37 -8.08
CA SER A 510 38.06 21.18 -9.53
C SER A 510 37.70 22.48 -10.27
N GLN A 511 38.23 22.64 -11.49
CA GLN A 511 37.96 23.79 -12.35
C GLN A 511 36.45 23.95 -12.61
N TYR A 512 35.70 22.85 -12.76
CA TYR A 512 34.26 22.89 -13.00
C TYR A 512 33.51 23.41 -11.77
N CYS A 513 33.84 22.93 -10.57
CA CYS A 513 33.28 23.41 -9.31
C CYS A 513 33.55 24.90 -9.07
N ARG A 514 34.80 25.35 -9.24
CA ARG A 514 35.16 26.78 -9.13
C ARG A 514 34.40 27.66 -10.12
N SER A 515 34.30 27.23 -11.38
CA SER A 515 33.60 27.97 -12.43
C SER A 515 32.10 28.10 -12.13
N LEU A 516 31.48 27.06 -11.56
CA LEU A 516 30.09 27.09 -11.10
C LEU A 516 29.89 27.98 -9.88
N PHE A 517 30.74 27.84 -8.86
CA PHE A 517 30.66 28.60 -7.63
C PHE A 517 30.76 30.10 -7.90
N HIS A 518 31.82 30.53 -8.62
CA HIS A 518 31.97 31.93 -9.00
C HIS A 518 30.90 32.40 -9.99
N GLY A 519 30.54 31.59 -11.00
CA GLY A 519 29.54 31.96 -11.99
C GLY A 519 28.16 32.17 -11.38
N LEU A 520 27.66 31.18 -10.63
CA LEU A 520 26.35 31.25 -9.97
C LEU A 520 26.31 32.32 -8.87
N GLY A 521 27.39 32.45 -8.10
CA GLY A 521 27.54 33.50 -7.08
C GLY A 521 27.49 34.91 -7.67
N ASN A 522 28.16 35.13 -8.81
CA ASN A 522 28.18 36.41 -9.52
C ASN A 522 26.95 36.64 -10.43
N GLY A 523 25.93 35.78 -10.35
CA GLY A 523 24.66 35.97 -11.07
C GLY A 523 24.68 35.60 -12.56
N VAL A 524 25.69 34.87 -13.04
CA VAL A 524 25.73 34.34 -14.41
C VAL A 524 24.51 33.44 -14.66
N ARG A 525 23.91 33.54 -15.85
CA ARG A 525 22.71 32.77 -16.23
C ARG A 525 23.00 31.26 -16.13
N PRO A 526 22.31 30.48 -15.29
CA PRO A 526 22.70 29.10 -15.00
C PRO A 526 22.84 28.20 -16.23
N ASN A 527 21.96 28.33 -17.23
CA ASN A 527 22.02 27.51 -18.45
C ASN A 527 23.31 27.70 -19.27
N SER A 528 24.06 28.80 -19.10
CA SER A 528 25.38 28.97 -19.73
C SER A 528 26.47 28.10 -19.08
N LEU A 529 26.27 27.67 -17.83
CA LEU A 529 27.20 26.83 -17.06
C LEU A 529 26.81 25.34 -17.08
N ARG A 530 26.01 24.93 -18.07
CA ARG A 530 25.41 23.57 -18.16
C ARG A 530 26.46 22.47 -18.36
N ARG A 531 27.57 22.76 -19.05
CA ARG A 531 28.66 21.81 -19.29
C ARG A 531 29.43 21.55 -17.99
N GLU A 532 29.85 22.63 -17.35
CA GLU A 532 30.56 22.68 -16.07
C GLU A 532 29.74 21.96 -15.01
N PHE A 533 28.43 22.25 -14.93
CA PHE A 533 27.52 21.60 -13.99
C PHE A 533 27.37 20.10 -14.23
N THR A 534 27.31 19.67 -15.49
CA THR A 534 27.26 18.23 -15.80
C THR A 534 28.54 17.52 -15.36
N MET A 535 29.72 18.14 -15.52
CA MET A 535 31.00 17.58 -15.06
C MET A 535 31.11 17.55 -13.53
N ALA A 536 30.86 18.68 -12.85
CA ALA A 536 30.90 18.78 -11.39
C ALA A 536 29.88 17.84 -10.72
N ALA A 537 28.75 17.57 -11.36
CA ALA A 537 27.76 16.61 -10.89
C ALA A 537 28.29 15.16 -10.95
N GLN A 538 29.08 14.78 -11.96
CA GLN A 538 29.74 13.46 -11.98
C GLN A 538 30.83 13.37 -10.92
N GLU A 539 31.61 14.44 -10.68
CA GLU A 539 32.55 14.46 -9.55
C GLU A 539 31.84 14.31 -8.20
N TYR A 540 30.71 14.99 -8.00
CA TYR A 540 29.88 14.85 -6.80
C TYR A 540 29.37 13.42 -6.61
N ARG A 541 29.02 12.73 -7.71
CA ARG A 541 28.61 11.33 -7.69
C ARG A 541 29.72 10.39 -7.21
N GLU A 542 30.96 10.60 -7.63
CA GLU A 542 32.11 9.82 -7.15
C GLU A 542 32.47 10.19 -5.71
N HIS A 543 32.36 11.47 -5.32
CA HIS A 543 32.50 11.90 -3.93
C HIS A 543 31.46 11.21 -3.02
N LEU A 544 30.20 11.14 -3.42
CA LEU A 544 29.16 10.39 -2.71
C LEU A 544 29.49 8.89 -2.58
N ARG A 545 30.22 8.30 -3.54
CA ARG A 545 30.66 6.90 -3.47
C ARG A 545 31.82 6.71 -2.51
N ALA A 546 32.82 7.60 -2.54
CA ALA A 546 33.93 7.60 -1.61
C ALA A 546 33.48 7.83 -0.16
N ALA A 547 32.46 8.67 0.05
CA ALA A 547 31.95 9.01 1.38
C ALA A 547 30.90 8.04 1.95
N ASN A 548 30.42 7.05 1.19
CA ASN A 548 29.36 6.13 1.64
C ASN A 548 29.62 4.70 1.16
N GLU A 549 30.10 3.83 2.05
CA GLU A 549 30.35 2.40 1.78
C GLU A 549 29.09 1.66 1.28
N ASN A 550 27.93 1.97 1.86
CA ASN A 550 26.66 1.32 1.51
C ASN A 550 26.04 1.92 0.24
N THR A 551 25.96 1.09 -0.81
CA THR A 551 25.35 1.44 -2.09
C THR A 551 23.90 1.94 -1.99
N ASP A 552 23.07 1.37 -1.12
CA ASP A 552 21.67 1.82 -0.98
C ASP A 552 21.59 3.23 -0.39
N THR A 553 22.45 3.55 0.59
CA THR A 553 22.57 4.90 1.17
C THR A 553 23.05 5.90 0.12
N CYS A 554 24.08 5.54 -0.65
CA CYS A 554 24.58 6.36 -1.76
C CYS A 554 23.48 6.60 -2.82
N ASN A 555 22.72 5.57 -3.17
CA ASN A 555 21.63 5.66 -4.14
C ASN A 555 20.45 6.50 -3.66
N ALA A 556 20.14 6.47 -2.36
CA ALA A 556 19.15 7.35 -1.74
C ALA A 556 19.59 8.81 -1.82
N LYS A 557 20.86 9.12 -1.48
CA LYS A 557 21.45 10.46 -1.65
C LYS A 557 21.43 10.93 -3.11
N ILE A 558 21.77 10.06 -4.06
CA ILE A 558 21.69 10.34 -5.51
C ILE A 558 20.26 10.69 -5.95
N SER A 559 19.26 9.92 -5.51
CA SER A 559 17.84 10.21 -5.81
C SER A 559 17.38 11.55 -5.25
N VAL A 560 17.73 11.84 -3.99
CA VAL A 560 17.42 13.11 -3.32
C VAL A 560 18.09 14.28 -4.07
N THR A 561 19.37 14.14 -4.41
CA THR A 561 20.13 15.16 -5.16
C THR A 561 19.53 15.41 -6.54
N ASN A 562 19.23 14.36 -7.33
CA ASN A 562 18.56 14.50 -8.63
C ASN A 562 17.20 15.21 -8.51
N GLY A 563 16.45 14.96 -7.43
CA GLY A 563 15.20 15.63 -7.12
C GLY A 563 15.36 17.12 -6.77
N ILE A 564 16.39 17.46 -5.99
CA ILE A 564 16.76 18.84 -5.65
C ILE A 564 17.19 19.59 -6.91
N ILE A 565 18.15 19.04 -7.66
CA ILE A 565 18.68 19.65 -8.88
C ILE A 565 17.54 19.94 -9.86
N ARG A 566 16.66 18.97 -10.15
CA ARG A 566 15.53 19.17 -11.07
C ARG A 566 14.64 20.35 -10.67
N LYS A 567 14.34 20.50 -9.37
CA LYS A 567 13.51 21.60 -8.87
C LYS A 567 14.25 22.94 -8.88
N LEU A 568 15.51 22.98 -8.42
CA LEU A 568 16.34 24.19 -8.43
C LEU A 568 16.66 24.67 -9.86
N SER A 569 16.74 23.75 -10.83
CA SER A 569 16.96 24.08 -12.25
C SER A 569 15.73 24.72 -12.88
N ALA A 570 14.53 24.22 -12.55
CA ALA A 570 13.28 24.83 -13.01
C ALA A 570 13.14 26.30 -12.56
N ASP A 571 13.70 26.62 -11.39
CA ASP A 571 13.70 27.95 -10.78
C ASP A 571 14.94 28.80 -11.13
N SER A 572 15.80 28.35 -12.05
CA SER A 572 17.04 29.05 -12.43
C SER A 572 17.96 29.39 -11.24
N ILE A 573 18.02 28.49 -10.25
CA ILE A 573 19.02 28.51 -9.18
C ILE A 573 20.25 27.70 -9.59
N LEU A 574 20.04 26.54 -10.22
CA LEU A 574 21.09 25.68 -10.78
C LEU A 574 20.92 25.51 -12.30
N PRO A 575 21.98 25.11 -13.03
CA PRO A 575 21.87 24.72 -14.44
C PRO A 575 21.10 23.39 -14.58
N SER A 576 20.47 23.15 -15.72
CA SER A 576 19.87 21.84 -16.02
C SER A 576 20.95 20.79 -16.33
N LEU A 577 20.81 19.57 -15.81
CA LEU A 577 21.72 18.47 -16.14
C LEU A 577 21.45 17.90 -17.53
N THR A 578 22.50 17.72 -18.33
CA THR A 578 22.44 16.92 -19.57
C THR A 578 22.32 15.42 -19.26
N LEU A 579 22.95 14.97 -18.18
CA LEU A 579 22.88 13.60 -17.67
C LEU A 579 22.60 13.63 -16.17
N TYR A 580 21.52 12.98 -15.73
CA TYR A 580 21.22 12.80 -14.31
C TYR A 580 22.28 11.94 -13.62
N LEU A 581 22.42 12.09 -12.30
CA LEU A 581 23.31 11.26 -11.50
C LEU A 581 22.82 9.81 -11.54
N ILE A 582 23.63 8.91 -12.12
CA ILE A 582 23.28 7.49 -12.28
C ILE A 582 23.51 6.75 -10.97
N GLN A 583 22.49 6.05 -10.47
CA GLN A 583 22.63 5.21 -9.28
C GLN A 583 23.67 4.08 -9.49
N TYR A 584 24.39 3.75 -8.43
CA TYR A 584 25.25 2.57 -8.39
C TYR A 584 24.37 1.31 -8.33
N ARG A 585 24.86 0.18 -8.85
CA ARG A 585 24.11 -1.09 -8.74
C ARG A 585 24.22 -1.61 -7.31
N SER A 586 23.09 -1.85 -6.65
CA SER A 586 23.07 -2.63 -5.42
C SER A 586 23.11 -4.12 -5.77
N ASP A 587 23.98 -4.88 -5.09
CA ASP A 587 24.14 -6.32 -5.31
C ASP A 587 23.04 -7.18 -4.64
N LYS A 588 21.90 -6.55 -4.32
CA LYS A 588 20.68 -7.27 -3.91
C LYS A 588 20.22 -8.11 -5.09
N LYS A 589 20.44 -9.43 -4.99
CA LYS A 589 20.03 -10.47 -5.93
C LYS A 589 18.51 -10.65 -6.00
N ASN A 590 17.77 -9.56 -6.23
CA ASN A 590 16.36 -9.65 -6.57
C ASN A 590 16.27 -10.24 -7.97
N HIS A 591 15.77 -11.47 -8.08
CA HIS A 591 15.49 -12.10 -9.36
C HIS A 591 14.61 -11.19 -10.21
N GLY A 592 14.97 -10.98 -11.47
CA GLY A 592 14.19 -10.11 -12.35
C GLY A 592 12.77 -10.64 -12.49
N LYS A 593 11.76 -9.84 -12.09
CA LYS A 593 10.35 -10.24 -12.20
C LYS A 593 9.99 -10.51 -13.68
N THR A 594 9.17 -11.52 -13.91
CA THR A 594 8.53 -11.87 -15.19
C THR A 594 7.17 -11.20 -15.28
N VAL A 595 6.58 -11.17 -16.48
CA VAL A 595 5.22 -10.69 -16.70
C VAL A 595 4.17 -11.55 -15.99
N ALA A 596 4.48 -12.80 -15.62
CA ALA A 596 3.64 -13.67 -14.80
C ALA A 596 3.74 -13.40 -13.29
N GLU A 597 4.73 -12.62 -12.82
CA GLU A 597 4.87 -12.20 -11.41
C GLU A 597 4.45 -10.72 -11.22
N ALA A 598 3.74 -10.14 -12.20
CA ALA A 598 3.19 -8.80 -12.14
C ALA A 598 1.86 -8.79 -11.39
N VAL A 599 1.78 -8.00 -10.31
CA VAL A 599 0.59 -7.77 -9.48
C VAL A 599 -0.05 -6.42 -9.79
N GLU A 600 -1.33 -6.28 -9.46
CA GLU A 600 -2.04 -4.99 -9.45
C GLU A 600 -1.43 -4.02 -8.41
N SER A 601 -1.43 -2.72 -8.72
CA SER A 601 -0.88 -1.68 -7.83
C SER A 601 -1.78 -1.46 -6.61
N GLU A 602 -1.25 -1.56 -5.38
CA GLU A 602 -2.04 -1.53 -4.13
C GLU A 602 -2.62 -0.14 -3.74
N ASP A 603 -2.63 0.83 -4.67
CA ASP A 603 -3.15 2.19 -4.48
C ASP A 603 -4.69 2.25 -4.52
N GLY A 604 -5.41 1.41 -3.75
CA GLY A 604 -6.88 1.43 -3.84
C GLY A 604 -7.74 0.43 -3.05
N LYS A 605 -7.55 0.28 -1.73
CA LYS A 605 -8.43 -0.45 -0.78
C LYS A 605 -8.53 -1.98 -0.96
N ARG A 606 -8.54 -2.67 0.19
CA ARG A 606 -8.66 -4.13 0.31
C ARG A 606 -10.06 -4.65 -0.07
N SER A 607 -10.12 -5.72 -0.86
CA SER A 607 -11.16 -6.75 -0.73
C SER A 607 -10.68 -7.84 0.26
N LYS A 608 -11.61 -8.60 0.85
CA LYS A 608 -11.30 -9.73 1.74
C LYS A 608 -11.18 -11.03 0.92
N PRO A 609 -10.31 -11.98 1.32
CA PRO A 609 -10.18 -13.25 0.61
C PRO A 609 -11.33 -14.21 0.96
N HIS A 610 -11.70 -15.06 -0.01
CA HIS A 610 -12.29 -16.38 0.26
C HIS A 610 -11.85 -17.38 -0.83
N VAL A 611 -10.55 -17.67 -0.90
CA VAL A 611 -9.98 -18.82 -1.63
C VAL A 611 -8.90 -19.45 -0.75
N ASP A 612 -9.29 -19.88 0.44
CA ASP A 612 -8.35 -20.55 1.37
C ASP A 612 -8.18 -22.04 1.02
N ASP A 613 -9.18 -22.74 0.48
CA ASP A 613 -9.09 -24.21 0.33
C ASP A 613 -8.09 -24.69 -0.72
N TYR A 614 -8.05 -24.10 -1.93
CA TYR A 614 -7.10 -24.51 -2.96
C TYR A 614 -5.68 -23.97 -2.72
N LEU A 615 -5.56 -22.80 -2.08
CA LEU A 615 -4.26 -22.29 -1.63
C LEU A 615 -3.75 -23.03 -0.40
N MET A 616 -4.62 -23.50 0.49
CA MET A 616 -4.26 -24.47 1.51
C MET A 616 -3.82 -25.77 0.85
N PHE A 617 -4.47 -26.27 -0.21
CA PHE A 617 -4.00 -27.47 -0.90
C PHE A 617 -2.61 -27.30 -1.53
N ALA A 618 -2.41 -26.28 -2.37
CA ALA A 618 -1.12 -26.03 -3.02
C ALA A 618 -0.03 -25.69 -1.97
N THR A 619 -0.30 -24.78 -1.04
CA THR A 619 0.64 -24.43 0.02
C THR A 619 0.86 -25.60 0.98
N SER A 620 -0.12 -26.48 1.24
CA SER A 620 0.04 -27.71 2.03
C SER A 620 0.94 -28.69 1.33
N MET A 621 0.75 -28.98 0.04
CA MET A 621 1.64 -29.90 -0.70
C MET A 621 3.09 -29.43 -0.64
N LEU A 622 3.30 -28.12 -0.76
CA LEU A 622 4.63 -27.49 -0.75
C LEU A 622 5.22 -27.36 0.66
N LYS A 623 4.39 -27.09 1.66
CA LYS A 623 4.78 -26.97 3.07
C LYS A 623 5.01 -28.35 3.69
N GLN A 624 4.23 -29.37 3.33
CA GLN A 624 4.50 -30.77 3.65
C GLN A 624 5.83 -31.23 3.02
N ALA A 625 6.08 -30.92 1.74
CA ALA A 625 7.36 -31.23 1.10
C ALA A 625 8.57 -30.53 1.75
N ALA A 626 8.39 -29.29 2.24
CA ALA A 626 9.44 -28.54 2.94
C ALA A 626 9.62 -28.97 4.42
N GLU A 627 8.53 -29.25 5.14
CA GLU A 627 8.53 -29.67 6.55
C GLU A 627 9.05 -31.11 6.70
N LEU A 628 8.73 -32.02 5.77
CA LEU A 628 9.36 -33.36 5.70
C LEU A 628 10.87 -33.33 5.46
N ARG A 629 11.43 -32.19 5.02
CA ARG A 629 12.84 -32.05 4.61
C ARG A 629 13.61 -30.96 5.37
N GLN A 630 12.98 -30.26 6.32
CA GLN A 630 13.56 -29.16 7.12
C GLN A 630 14.23 -28.05 6.29
N ILE A 631 13.63 -27.65 5.15
CA ILE A 631 14.20 -26.61 4.26
C ILE A 631 13.55 -25.25 4.54
N GLU A 632 14.36 -24.25 4.91
CA GLU A 632 13.89 -22.86 5.03
C GLU A 632 13.61 -22.25 3.64
N LEU A 633 12.34 -21.89 3.39
CA LEU A 633 11.93 -21.12 2.21
C LEU A 633 11.87 -19.62 2.57
N SER A 634 12.56 -18.78 1.81
CA SER A 634 12.54 -17.32 2.04
C SER A 634 11.17 -16.73 1.71
N SER A 635 10.53 -16.14 2.73
CA SER A 635 9.12 -15.69 2.69
C SER A 635 8.79 -14.63 1.63
N LEU A 636 9.77 -13.87 1.16
CA LEU A 636 9.57 -12.77 0.20
C LEU A 636 9.29 -13.24 -1.24
N ASP A 637 9.88 -14.35 -1.69
CA ASP A 637 9.65 -14.86 -3.05
C ASP A 637 8.29 -15.58 -3.17
N GLN A 638 7.72 -16.05 -2.05
CA GLN A 638 6.42 -16.74 -2.02
C GLN A 638 5.23 -15.77 -2.12
N SER A 639 5.31 -14.56 -1.56
CA SER A 639 4.14 -13.69 -1.40
C SER A 639 3.58 -13.18 -2.72
N ASP A 640 4.45 -12.67 -3.61
CA ASP A 640 4.03 -12.04 -4.86
C ASP A 640 3.58 -13.11 -5.87
N PHE A 641 4.31 -14.22 -5.95
CA PHE A 641 4.00 -15.35 -6.84
C PHE A 641 2.65 -15.98 -6.48
N ASN A 642 2.42 -16.32 -5.21
CA ASN A 642 1.15 -16.92 -4.77
C ASN A 642 -0.03 -15.94 -4.88
N LYS A 643 0.21 -14.63 -4.86
CA LYS A 643 -0.83 -13.60 -5.09
C LYS A 643 -1.28 -13.58 -6.55
N VAL A 644 -0.36 -13.55 -7.52
CA VAL A 644 -0.75 -13.61 -8.95
C VAL A 644 -1.36 -14.96 -9.31
N LEU A 645 -0.81 -16.06 -8.78
CA LEU A 645 -1.37 -17.39 -9.03
C LEU A 645 -2.82 -17.49 -8.54
N ARG A 646 -3.14 -16.92 -7.36
CA ARG A 646 -4.52 -16.81 -6.84
C ARG A 646 -5.43 -16.07 -7.83
N GLU A 647 -5.04 -14.87 -8.24
CA GLU A 647 -5.84 -13.97 -9.07
C GLU A 647 -6.09 -14.52 -10.49
N GLU A 648 -5.19 -15.38 -11.01
CA GLU A 648 -5.37 -16.08 -12.30
C GLU A 648 -6.12 -17.41 -12.18
N LEU A 649 -5.91 -18.19 -11.09
CA LEU A 649 -6.68 -19.41 -10.80
C LEU A 649 -8.17 -19.13 -10.59
N GLU A 650 -8.53 -17.92 -10.14
CA GLU A 650 -9.92 -17.45 -10.05
C GLU A 650 -10.58 -17.18 -11.43
N ARG A 651 -9.79 -17.13 -12.52
CA ARG A 651 -10.24 -16.69 -13.87
C ARG A 651 -10.23 -17.80 -14.94
N GLU A 652 -9.46 -18.88 -14.76
CA GLU A 652 -9.39 -20.01 -15.71
C GLU A 652 -9.88 -21.34 -15.10
N GLN A 653 -10.48 -22.20 -15.92
CA GLN A 653 -10.80 -23.57 -15.52
C GLN A 653 -9.54 -24.45 -15.64
N PHE A 654 -9.03 -24.92 -14.51
CA PHE A 654 -7.92 -25.88 -14.43
C PHE A 654 -8.40 -27.20 -13.81
N THR A 655 -7.67 -28.27 -14.08
CA THR A 655 -7.93 -29.59 -13.48
C THR A 655 -6.90 -29.90 -12.39
N ALA A 656 -7.22 -30.82 -11.48
CA ALA A 656 -6.26 -31.29 -10.48
C ALA A 656 -5.04 -32.03 -11.07
N ALA A 657 -5.00 -32.25 -12.39
CA ALA A 657 -3.88 -32.85 -13.13
C ALA A 657 -2.94 -31.82 -13.77
N ASP A 658 -3.28 -30.52 -13.77
CA ASP A 658 -2.43 -29.47 -14.35
C ASP A 658 -1.24 -29.14 -13.44
N ASN A 659 -0.02 -29.38 -13.94
CA ASN A 659 1.23 -29.03 -13.25
C ASN A 659 1.38 -27.49 -13.12
N PRO A 660 1.75 -26.93 -11.95
CA PRO A 660 2.00 -25.50 -11.76
C PRO A 660 2.95 -24.86 -12.78
N ALA A 661 3.96 -25.60 -13.26
CA ALA A 661 4.87 -25.13 -14.30
C ALA A 661 4.19 -24.95 -15.66
N THR A 662 3.25 -25.83 -16.01
CA THR A 662 2.43 -25.74 -17.22
C THR A 662 1.48 -24.54 -17.16
N LEU A 663 0.87 -24.28 -16.00
CA LEU A 663 0.01 -23.12 -15.78
C LEU A 663 0.79 -21.80 -15.94
N ILE A 664 1.98 -21.69 -15.33
CA ILE A 664 2.82 -20.50 -15.51
C ILE A 664 3.29 -20.34 -16.97
N LEU A 665 3.56 -21.43 -17.68
CA LEU A 665 3.84 -21.38 -19.12
C LEU A 665 2.65 -20.82 -19.92
N ARG A 666 1.40 -21.24 -19.65
CA ARG A 666 0.18 -20.67 -20.26
C ARG A 666 0.05 -19.17 -19.96
N ILE A 667 0.24 -18.75 -18.71
CA ILE A 667 0.16 -17.33 -18.30
C ILE A 667 1.24 -16.49 -19.01
N LEU A 668 2.48 -16.98 -19.08
CA LEU A 668 3.56 -16.32 -19.81
C LEU A 668 3.22 -16.17 -21.29
N ASP A 669 2.75 -17.24 -21.93
CA ASP A 669 2.43 -17.24 -23.36
C ASP A 669 1.27 -16.30 -23.70
N ARG A 670 0.17 -16.35 -22.93
CA ARG A 670 -0.98 -15.43 -23.03
C ARG A 670 -0.55 -13.98 -22.86
N ARG A 671 0.12 -13.64 -21.74
CA ARG A 671 0.52 -12.25 -21.44
C ARG A 671 1.55 -11.71 -22.45
N LEU A 672 2.51 -12.51 -22.90
CA LEU A 672 3.48 -12.09 -23.92
C LEU A 672 2.82 -11.91 -25.30
N THR A 673 1.87 -12.78 -25.68
CA THR A 673 1.12 -12.67 -26.94
C THR A 673 0.22 -11.43 -26.97
N LEU A 674 -0.44 -11.09 -25.87
CA LEU A 674 -1.21 -9.83 -25.78
C LEU A 674 -0.32 -8.60 -25.99
N ILE A 675 0.89 -8.58 -25.40
CA ILE A 675 1.86 -7.50 -25.60
C ILE A 675 2.36 -7.46 -27.05
N ARG A 676 2.62 -8.62 -27.67
CA ARG A 676 3.01 -8.72 -29.08
C ARG A 676 1.94 -8.12 -29.98
N ASN A 677 0.70 -8.58 -29.86
CA ASN A 677 -0.42 -8.16 -30.71
C ASN A 677 -0.70 -6.65 -30.59
N ALA A 678 -0.66 -6.10 -29.38
CA ALA A 678 -0.82 -4.67 -29.16
C ALA A 678 0.36 -3.85 -29.74
N ALA A 679 1.60 -4.35 -29.61
CA ALA A 679 2.75 -3.70 -30.20
C ALA A 679 2.67 -3.72 -31.73
N TRP A 680 2.30 -4.85 -32.33
CA TRP A 680 2.12 -4.96 -33.78
C TRP A 680 1.03 -4.02 -34.30
N ALA A 681 -0.14 -3.95 -33.65
CA ALA A 681 -1.19 -3.00 -34.01
C ALA A 681 -0.73 -1.54 -33.94
N MET A 682 0.12 -1.19 -32.95
CA MET A 682 0.72 0.15 -32.83
C MET A 682 1.80 0.43 -33.89
N VAL A 683 2.46 -0.60 -34.43
CA VAL A 683 3.33 -0.50 -35.61
C VAL A 683 2.50 -0.27 -36.87
N GLN A 684 1.43 -1.03 -37.08
CA GLN A 684 0.54 -0.89 -38.24
C GLN A 684 -0.14 0.48 -38.31
N GLU A 685 -0.61 1.02 -37.17
CA GLU A 685 -1.13 2.39 -37.13
C GLU A 685 -0.02 3.43 -37.38
N GLY A 686 1.20 3.19 -36.89
CA GLY A 686 2.36 4.04 -37.17
C GLY A 686 2.77 4.04 -38.66
N GLN A 687 2.66 2.89 -39.33
CA GLN A 687 2.84 2.73 -40.78
C GLN A 687 1.81 3.58 -41.53
N ARG A 688 0.52 3.34 -41.27
CA ARG A 688 -0.61 4.04 -41.90
C ARG A 688 -0.53 5.56 -41.74
N LEU A 689 -0.16 6.04 -40.55
CA LEU A 689 0.02 7.47 -40.29
C LEU A 689 1.20 8.05 -41.10
N LEU A 690 2.34 7.36 -41.13
CA LEU A 690 3.52 7.86 -41.86
C LEU A 690 3.32 7.84 -43.37
N GLU A 691 2.69 6.79 -43.92
CA GLU A 691 2.34 6.67 -45.33
C GLU A 691 1.39 7.81 -45.76
N HIS A 692 0.31 8.02 -45.00
CA HIS A 692 -0.60 9.14 -45.26
C HIS A 692 0.09 10.50 -45.10
N GLY A 693 1.01 10.63 -44.14
CA GLY A 693 1.86 11.81 -43.99
C GLY A 693 2.75 12.11 -45.19
N GLN A 694 3.24 11.07 -45.88
CA GLN A 694 4.01 11.19 -47.12
C GLN A 694 3.13 11.66 -48.29
N GLU A 695 1.93 11.08 -48.46
CA GLU A 695 0.93 11.54 -49.45
C GLU A 695 0.59 13.03 -49.25
N LEU A 696 0.42 13.46 -48.00
CA LEU A 696 0.15 14.84 -47.63
C LEU A 696 1.36 15.75 -47.88
N LEU A 697 2.58 15.31 -47.58
CA LEU A 697 3.80 16.07 -47.87
C LEU A 697 3.98 16.31 -49.37
N GLU A 698 3.81 15.28 -50.21
CA GLU A 698 3.91 15.38 -51.68
C GLU A 698 2.94 16.42 -52.26
N ARG A 699 1.74 16.55 -51.69
CA ARG A 699 0.71 17.52 -52.09
C ARG A 699 0.84 18.89 -51.42
N GLY A 700 1.64 19.00 -50.36
CA GLY A 700 1.77 20.20 -49.54
C GLY A 700 2.62 21.29 -50.19
N ARG A 701 2.22 22.55 -50.03
CA ARG A 701 2.93 23.73 -50.53
C ARG A 701 3.29 24.67 -49.37
N ASP A 702 4.56 25.04 -49.25
CA ASP A 702 4.99 26.11 -48.34
C ASP A 702 4.51 27.48 -48.90
N PRO A 703 3.82 28.33 -48.11
CA PRO A 703 3.44 29.69 -48.50
C PRO A 703 4.61 30.66 -48.77
N GLY A 704 5.87 30.26 -48.55
CA GLY A 704 7.04 31.11 -48.72
C GLY A 704 7.03 32.29 -47.73
N GLU A 705 7.49 33.47 -48.15
CA GLU A 705 7.57 34.65 -47.28
C GLU A 705 6.22 35.07 -46.66
N LEU A 706 5.09 34.65 -47.26
CA LEU A 706 3.75 34.87 -46.71
C LEU A 706 3.55 34.19 -45.35
N PHE A 707 4.27 33.10 -45.07
CA PHE A 707 4.22 32.44 -43.76
C PHE A 707 4.66 33.39 -42.62
N ASP A 708 5.77 34.10 -42.82
CA ASP A 708 6.27 35.09 -41.86
C ASP A 708 5.30 36.26 -41.65
N VAL A 709 4.52 36.62 -42.69
CA VAL A 709 3.47 37.65 -42.62
C VAL A 709 2.23 37.16 -41.88
N ILE A 710 1.81 35.91 -42.10
CA ILE A 710 0.67 35.27 -41.42
C ILE A 710 0.88 35.16 -39.90
N VAL A 711 2.14 34.90 -39.50
CA VAL A 711 2.48 34.51 -38.13
C VAL A 711 2.91 35.69 -37.24
N ARG A 712 3.57 36.72 -37.80
CA ARG A 712 3.98 37.91 -37.02
C ARG A 712 2.81 38.91 -36.86
N LYS A 713 2.26 39.01 -35.64
CA LYS A 713 1.20 39.99 -35.32
C LYS A 713 1.66 41.44 -35.59
N GLY A 714 0.77 42.24 -36.18
CA GLY A 714 0.98 43.68 -36.38
C GLY A 714 1.51 44.11 -37.75
N LYS A 715 1.93 43.18 -38.63
CA LYS A 715 2.37 43.53 -40.00
C LYS A 715 1.23 43.73 -41.02
N ILE A 716 0.07 43.12 -40.79
CA ILE A 716 -1.12 43.20 -41.65
C ILE A 716 -2.40 43.29 -40.82
N SER A 717 -3.49 43.76 -41.43
CA SER A 717 -4.80 43.83 -40.78
C SER A 717 -5.39 42.44 -40.55
N GLU A 718 -6.13 42.28 -39.45
CA GLU A 718 -6.68 40.98 -39.03
C GLU A 718 -7.58 40.32 -40.11
N PRO A 719 -8.45 41.04 -40.86
CA PRO A 719 -9.23 40.43 -41.94
C PRO A 719 -8.36 39.83 -43.07
N VAL A 720 -7.27 40.51 -43.44
CA VAL A 720 -6.31 40.01 -44.44
C VAL A 720 -5.57 38.78 -43.90
N ARG A 721 -5.20 38.80 -42.61
CA ARG A 721 -4.54 37.68 -41.93
C ARG A 721 -5.45 36.45 -41.86
N VAL A 722 -6.74 36.64 -41.58
CA VAL A 722 -7.75 35.56 -41.59
C VAL A 722 -7.95 35.00 -43.00
N ARG A 723 -8.03 35.85 -44.03
CA ARG A 723 -8.13 35.39 -45.43
C ARG A 723 -6.94 34.50 -45.83
N LEU A 724 -5.70 34.99 -45.61
CA LEU A 724 -4.47 34.24 -45.90
C LEU A 724 -4.38 32.93 -45.08
N LEU A 725 -4.90 32.93 -43.85
CA LEU A 725 -4.98 31.71 -43.04
C LEU A 725 -5.93 30.67 -43.60
N HIS A 726 -7.09 31.06 -44.16
CA HIS A 726 -8.00 30.10 -44.82
C HIS A 726 -7.49 29.68 -46.21
N GLU A 727 -6.82 30.56 -46.93
CA GLU A 727 -6.23 30.29 -48.25
C GLU A 727 -5.08 29.28 -48.19
N HIS A 728 -4.14 29.46 -47.25
CA HIS A 728 -2.96 28.58 -47.13
C HIS A 728 -3.13 27.45 -46.11
N PHE A 729 -3.98 27.62 -45.10
CA PHE A 729 -4.24 26.60 -44.07
C PHE A 729 -5.77 26.41 -43.89
N PRO A 730 -6.47 25.93 -44.93
CA PRO A 730 -7.92 25.71 -44.88
C PRO A 730 -8.33 24.72 -43.78
N ASP A 731 -9.59 24.81 -43.39
CA ASP A 731 -10.26 23.94 -42.43
C ASP A 731 -11.67 23.58 -42.92
N GLY A 732 -12.31 22.58 -42.32
CA GLY A 732 -13.56 22.03 -42.83
C GLY A 732 -13.32 21.00 -43.94
N HIS A 733 -13.95 21.18 -45.11
CA HIS A 733 -13.90 20.19 -46.20
C HIS A 733 -12.50 20.04 -46.83
N ASP A 734 -11.71 21.11 -46.89
CA ASP A 734 -10.33 21.09 -47.44
C ASP A 734 -9.25 20.91 -46.36
N CYS A 735 -9.61 20.33 -45.20
CA CYS A 735 -8.72 20.15 -44.05
C CYS A 735 -7.40 19.48 -44.42
N ASP A 736 -7.44 18.42 -45.23
CA ASP A 736 -6.25 17.67 -45.66
C ASP A 736 -5.23 18.54 -46.40
N GLN A 737 -5.69 19.49 -47.23
CA GLN A 737 -4.77 20.41 -47.91
C GLN A 737 -4.15 21.42 -46.92
N GLY A 738 -4.89 21.81 -45.88
CA GLY A 738 -4.37 22.63 -44.78
C GLY A 738 -3.35 21.87 -43.91
N ILE A 739 -3.53 20.57 -43.73
CA ILE A 739 -2.56 19.67 -43.08
C ILE A 739 -1.33 19.52 -43.98
N ALA A 740 -1.50 19.19 -45.26
CA ALA A 740 -0.44 19.04 -46.25
C ALA A 740 0.50 20.26 -46.29
N ASN A 741 -0.06 21.47 -46.42
CA ASN A 741 0.71 22.72 -46.42
C ASN A 741 1.43 22.94 -45.07
N LEU A 742 0.80 22.59 -43.95
CA LEU A 742 1.43 22.71 -42.62
C LEU A 742 2.58 21.72 -42.42
N LEU A 743 2.42 20.47 -42.86
CA LEU A 743 3.48 19.45 -42.80
C LEU A 743 4.66 19.87 -43.67
N ARG A 744 4.41 20.39 -44.88
CA ARG A 744 5.43 20.92 -45.78
C ARG A 744 6.25 22.04 -45.13
N VAL A 745 5.58 23.03 -44.51
CA VAL A 745 6.27 24.10 -43.74
C VAL A 745 7.12 23.54 -42.60
N VAL A 746 6.68 22.48 -41.91
CA VAL A 746 7.46 21.86 -40.82
C VAL A 746 8.65 21.06 -41.34
N ALA A 747 8.48 20.33 -42.45
CA ALA A 747 9.58 19.62 -43.12
C ALA A 747 10.65 20.58 -43.63
N ASP A 748 10.25 21.62 -44.36
CA ASP A 748 11.16 22.52 -45.07
C ASP A 748 11.84 23.57 -44.16
N ARG A 749 11.24 23.95 -43.02
CA ARG A 749 11.76 25.03 -42.14
C ARG A 749 12.10 24.64 -40.70
N TYR A 750 11.64 23.48 -40.24
CA TYR A 750 11.77 23.04 -38.84
C TYR A 750 12.33 21.61 -38.75
N ASN A 751 13.07 21.18 -39.77
CA ASN A 751 13.76 19.91 -39.87
C ASN A 751 12.88 18.72 -39.43
N TRP A 752 11.64 18.69 -39.92
CA TRP A 752 10.65 17.62 -39.68
C TRP A 752 10.17 17.50 -38.21
N ILE A 753 10.45 18.50 -37.37
CA ILE A 753 10.09 18.53 -35.94
C ILE A 753 9.00 19.58 -35.71
N TYR A 754 7.80 19.13 -35.34
CA TYR A 754 6.63 20.00 -35.19
C TYR A 754 6.82 21.01 -34.04
N PRO A 755 6.88 22.34 -34.27
CA PRO A 755 7.29 23.28 -33.23
C PRO A 755 6.37 23.32 -31.99
N SER A 756 6.97 23.63 -30.84
CA SER A 756 6.31 23.66 -29.53
C SER A 756 6.29 25.08 -28.94
N ASN A 757 5.22 25.39 -28.20
CA ASN A 757 4.99 26.74 -27.66
C ASN A 757 5.77 27.02 -26.36
N LYS A 758 7.01 26.53 -26.21
CA LYS A 758 7.77 26.61 -24.95
C LYS A 758 8.81 27.73 -24.88
N ASP A 759 9.29 28.21 -26.02
CA ASP A 759 10.48 29.09 -26.07
C ASP A 759 10.15 30.57 -26.35
N GLY A 760 8.89 30.98 -26.20
CA GLY A 760 8.46 32.37 -26.46
C GLY A 760 8.50 32.81 -27.93
N ARG A 761 8.70 31.86 -28.87
CA ARG A 761 8.69 32.11 -30.31
C ARG A 761 7.39 32.75 -30.79
N SER A 762 7.48 33.72 -31.71
CA SER A 762 6.32 34.39 -32.32
C SER A 762 5.29 33.41 -32.91
N GLU A 763 5.80 32.32 -33.46
CA GLU A 763 5.09 31.26 -34.16
C GLU A 763 4.50 30.17 -33.26
N GLY A 764 4.87 30.10 -31.97
CA GLY A 764 4.38 29.06 -31.06
C GLY A 764 2.85 29.06 -30.93
N GLN A 765 2.22 30.23 -30.97
CA GLN A 765 0.76 30.36 -30.96
C GLN A 765 0.09 29.92 -32.28
N PHE A 766 0.78 30.01 -33.42
CA PHE A 766 0.26 29.55 -34.71
C PHE A 766 0.22 28.01 -34.72
N PHE A 767 1.34 27.36 -34.43
CA PHE A 767 1.43 25.89 -34.40
C PHE A 767 0.48 25.29 -33.35
N GLN A 768 0.39 25.87 -32.15
CA GLN A 768 -0.58 25.40 -31.15
C GLN A 768 -2.03 25.47 -31.64
N LYS A 769 -2.42 26.57 -32.32
CA LYS A 769 -3.78 26.72 -32.86
C LYS A 769 -4.07 25.78 -34.04
N ARG A 770 -3.08 25.52 -34.90
CA ARG A 770 -3.23 24.56 -36.01
C ARG A 770 -3.28 23.13 -35.51
N ALA A 771 -2.43 22.76 -34.55
CA ALA A 771 -2.49 21.48 -33.86
C ALA A 771 -3.88 21.21 -33.25
N LEU A 772 -4.52 22.20 -32.63
CA LEU A 772 -5.87 22.05 -32.09
C LEU A 772 -6.95 21.82 -33.16
N LYS A 773 -6.76 22.32 -34.39
CA LYS A 773 -7.69 22.10 -35.52
C LYS A 773 -7.46 20.78 -36.25
N TYR A 774 -6.22 20.32 -36.34
CA TYR A 774 -5.80 19.21 -37.19
C TYR A 774 -5.39 17.96 -36.38
N GLY A 775 -6.22 17.55 -35.42
CA GLY A 775 -6.04 16.27 -34.71
C GLY A 775 -4.87 16.18 -33.72
N GLY A 776 -4.19 17.29 -33.40
CA GLY A 776 -3.19 17.39 -32.35
C GLY A 776 -1.73 17.29 -32.83
N ALA A 777 -0.83 17.95 -32.09
CA ALA A 777 0.60 18.01 -32.43
C ALA A 777 1.32 16.65 -32.42
N LYS A 778 0.80 15.65 -31.69
CA LYS A 778 1.31 14.27 -31.74
C LYS A 778 1.05 13.61 -33.09
N THR A 779 -0.18 13.73 -33.58
CA THR A 779 -0.64 13.17 -34.87
C THR A 779 0.11 13.84 -36.02
N LEU A 780 0.21 15.17 -36.01
CA LEU A 780 0.98 15.92 -36.99
C LEU A 780 2.48 15.59 -36.97
N GLN A 781 3.05 15.24 -35.80
CA GLN A 781 4.42 14.75 -35.73
C GLN A 781 4.59 13.33 -36.29
N ALA A 782 3.59 12.47 -36.10
CA ALA A 782 3.58 11.08 -36.59
C ALA A 782 3.44 10.97 -38.12
N TYR A 783 2.84 12.00 -38.76
CA TYR A 783 2.84 12.15 -40.22
C TYR A 783 4.23 12.49 -40.80
N LEU A 784 5.16 13.01 -40.00
CA LEU A 784 6.49 13.39 -40.47
C LEU A 784 7.53 12.29 -40.24
N ILE A 785 7.52 11.71 -39.02
CA ILE A 785 8.47 10.67 -38.59
C ILE A 785 7.75 9.66 -37.68
N PRO A 786 8.21 8.40 -37.56
CA PRO A 786 7.60 7.44 -36.66
C PRO A 786 7.49 7.97 -35.22
N SER A 787 6.32 7.79 -34.61
CA SER A 787 6.06 8.33 -33.28
C SER A 787 6.90 7.65 -32.20
N GLN A 788 7.09 8.30 -31.04
CA GLN A 788 7.75 7.67 -29.87
C GLN A 788 7.06 6.37 -29.44
N ASP A 789 5.74 6.28 -29.60
CA ASP A 789 4.94 5.11 -29.22
C ASP A 789 5.17 3.97 -30.24
N THR A 790 5.17 4.29 -31.54
CA THR A 790 5.54 3.37 -32.62
C THR A 790 6.98 2.84 -32.47
N MET A 791 7.95 3.72 -32.22
CA MET A 791 9.36 3.36 -31.96
C MET A 791 9.49 2.40 -30.77
N ALA A 792 8.73 2.65 -29.68
CA ALA A 792 8.66 1.77 -28.52
C ALA A 792 8.00 0.43 -28.82
N ALA A 793 7.01 0.38 -29.72
CA ALA A 793 6.36 -0.84 -30.16
C ALA A 793 7.30 -1.74 -30.97
N VAL A 794 8.00 -1.20 -31.98
CA VAL A 794 9.04 -1.93 -32.75
C VAL A 794 10.12 -2.50 -31.82
N LEU A 795 10.61 -1.67 -30.87
CA LEU A 795 11.58 -2.12 -29.86
C LEU A 795 11.02 -3.24 -28.96
N THR A 796 9.73 -3.18 -28.62
CA THR A 796 9.08 -4.20 -27.79
C THR A 796 8.94 -5.53 -28.52
N LEU A 797 8.58 -5.52 -29.82
CA LEU A 797 8.58 -6.71 -30.67
C LEU A 797 9.98 -7.33 -30.74
N TYR A 798 11.02 -6.53 -31.00
CA TYR A 798 12.40 -7.02 -30.98
C TYR A 798 12.78 -7.68 -29.63
N LEU A 799 12.40 -7.07 -28.50
CA LEU A 799 12.72 -7.60 -27.17
C LEU A 799 11.94 -8.88 -26.82
N LEU A 800 10.74 -9.05 -27.37
CA LEU A 800 9.93 -10.27 -27.23
C LEU A 800 10.57 -11.45 -27.96
N GLU A 801 10.98 -11.27 -29.22
CA GLU A 801 11.56 -12.35 -30.04
C GLU A 801 13.02 -12.65 -29.67
N SER A 802 13.86 -11.63 -29.49
CA SER A 802 15.28 -11.83 -29.17
C SER A 802 15.58 -12.15 -27.70
N GLY A 803 14.63 -11.87 -26.79
CA GLY A 803 14.89 -11.87 -25.35
C GLY A 803 15.99 -10.89 -24.90
N SER A 804 16.40 -9.92 -25.72
CA SER A 804 17.53 -9.01 -25.45
C SER A 804 17.34 -8.14 -24.20
N ASN A 805 18.43 -7.50 -23.75
CA ASN A 805 18.32 -6.46 -22.72
C ASN A 805 17.76 -5.18 -23.35
N VAL A 806 16.87 -4.47 -22.65
CA VAL A 806 16.32 -3.15 -23.07
C VAL A 806 17.43 -2.16 -23.49
N SER A 807 18.56 -2.16 -22.75
CA SER A 807 19.70 -1.29 -23.06
C SER A 807 20.42 -1.63 -24.36
N VAL A 808 20.35 -2.88 -24.82
CA VAL A 808 20.98 -3.36 -26.07
C VAL A 808 20.03 -3.12 -27.24
N GLY A 809 18.74 -3.45 -27.08
CA GLY A 809 17.72 -3.19 -28.10
C GLY A 809 17.60 -1.70 -28.44
N ARG A 810 17.64 -0.81 -27.44
CA ARG A 810 17.62 0.65 -27.69
C ARG A 810 18.80 1.12 -28.53
N THR A 811 20.00 0.56 -28.33
CA THR A 811 21.24 0.97 -29.00
C THR A 811 21.58 0.06 -30.20
N LEU A 812 20.56 -0.47 -30.88
CA LEU A 812 20.76 -1.16 -32.14
C LEU A 812 21.14 -0.14 -33.21
N TYR A 813 22.18 -0.48 -33.99
CA TYR A 813 22.62 0.35 -35.10
C TYR A 813 21.63 0.28 -36.27
N PHE A 814 21.69 1.28 -37.16
CA PHE A 814 20.83 1.37 -38.34
C PHE A 814 20.96 0.12 -39.23
N ASP A 815 22.17 -0.40 -39.38
CA ASP A 815 22.54 -1.57 -40.19
C ASP A 815 22.49 -2.92 -39.42
N CYS A 816 21.81 -2.97 -38.27
CA CYS A 816 21.84 -4.13 -37.37
C CYS A 816 21.25 -5.45 -37.90
N ILE A 817 20.65 -5.48 -39.10
CA ILE A 817 20.03 -6.69 -39.68
C ILE A 817 20.96 -7.28 -40.75
N GLU A 818 21.49 -8.46 -40.49
CA GLU A 818 22.40 -9.23 -41.35
C GLU A 818 21.68 -10.47 -41.94
N THR A 819 22.08 -10.86 -43.14
CA THR A 819 21.73 -12.18 -43.73
C THR A 819 22.42 -13.32 -42.99
N THR A 820 21.78 -14.48 -42.89
CA THR A 820 22.37 -15.66 -42.24
C THR A 820 22.58 -16.83 -43.20
N GLU A 821 23.36 -17.83 -42.75
CA GLU A 821 23.50 -19.10 -43.46
C GLU A 821 22.24 -19.99 -43.34
N GLU A 822 21.35 -19.71 -42.38
CA GLU A 822 20.08 -20.40 -42.20
C GLU A 822 19.02 -19.79 -43.16
N PRO A 823 18.44 -20.58 -44.09
CA PRO A 823 17.43 -20.07 -45.01
C PRO A 823 16.22 -19.48 -44.28
N HIS A 824 15.68 -18.38 -44.83
CA HIS A 824 14.53 -17.64 -44.29
C HIS A 824 14.73 -17.03 -42.89
N HIS A 825 15.98 -16.86 -42.44
CA HIS A 825 16.31 -16.23 -41.17
C HIS A 825 17.21 -15.00 -41.36
N SER A 826 16.94 -13.96 -40.56
CA SER A 826 17.76 -12.76 -40.39
C SER A 826 18.47 -12.81 -39.02
N LYS A 827 19.72 -12.33 -38.96
CA LYS A 827 20.49 -12.16 -37.73
C LYS A 827 20.49 -10.68 -37.35
N VAL A 828 20.04 -10.35 -36.15
CA VAL A 828 20.06 -8.99 -35.64
C VAL A 828 21.19 -8.83 -34.62
N THR A 829 22.20 -8.03 -34.95
CA THR A 829 23.40 -7.80 -34.13
C THR A 829 23.35 -6.46 -33.38
N GLY A 830 23.55 -6.50 -32.07
CA GLY A 830 23.66 -5.32 -31.19
C GLY A 830 24.90 -5.36 -30.31
N TYR A 831 25.37 -4.20 -29.88
CA TYR A 831 26.64 -4.07 -29.15
C TYR A 831 26.42 -3.70 -27.69
N LYS A 832 27.14 -4.36 -26.78
CA LYS A 832 26.99 -4.17 -25.34
C LYS A 832 28.17 -3.40 -24.75
N ALA A 833 28.04 -2.06 -24.69
CA ALA A 833 29.06 -1.16 -24.16
C ALA A 833 29.65 -1.64 -22.80
N ARG A 834 28.79 -2.05 -21.86
CA ARG A 834 29.19 -2.56 -20.53
C ARG A 834 29.92 -3.92 -20.51
N ALA A 835 30.20 -4.52 -21.66
CA ALA A 835 30.88 -5.80 -21.80
C ALA A 835 32.07 -5.70 -22.77
N GLY A 836 32.67 -4.52 -22.90
CA GLY A 836 33.78 -4.26 -23.82
C GLY A 836 33.35 -4.32 -25.29
N GLY A 837 32.09 -3.96 -25.60
CA GLY A 837 31.59 -3.96 -26.97
C GLY A 837 31.28 -5.34 -27.56
N LYS A 838 31.31 -6.43 -26.78
CA LYS A 838 30.97 -7.76 -27.30
C LYS A 838 29.61 -7.77 -28.03
N PRO A 839 29.53 -8.31 -29.26
CA PRO A 839 28.28 -8.41 -29.99
C PRO A 839 27.34 -9.40 -29.30
N ILE A 840 26.05 -9.07 -29.34
CA ILE A 840 24.92 -9.93 -29.00
C ILE A 840 24.10 -10.04 -30.27
N PHE A 841 23.82 -11.26 -30.71
CA PHE A 841 23.06 -11.50 -31.94
C PHE A 841 21.84 -12.37 -31.66
N ALA A 842 20.73 -12.11 -32.34
CA ALA A 842 19.55 -12.95 -32.32
C ALA A 842 19.19 -13.38 -33.74
N VAL A 843 19.06 -14.68 -33.97
CA VAL A 843 18.58 -15.25 -35.24
C VAL A 843 17.06 -15.36 -35.13
N MET A 844 16.35 -14.83 -36.11
CA MET A 844 14.89 -14.74 -36.14
C MET A 844 14.38 -14.98 -37.57
N GLU A 845 13.22 -15.62 -37.71
CA GLU A 845 12.57 -15.82 -39.01
C GLU A 845 12.33 -14.48 -39.72
N ASP A 846 12.61 -14.42 -41.03
CA ASP A 846 12.40 -13.22 -41.86
C ASP A 846 10.94 -12.73 -41.87
N GLN A 847 10.01 -13.65 -41.62
CA GLN A 847 8.56 -13.40 -41.64
C GLN A 847 8.00 -12.95 -40.29
N CYS A 848 8.79 -12.93 -39.21
CA CYS A 848 8.29 -12.51 -37.90
C CYS A 848 8.00 -11.00 -37.86
N GLU A 849 7.05 -10.62 -37.00
CA GLU A 849 6.60 -9.22 -36.86
C GLU A 849 7.73 -8.29 -36.46
N ALA A 850 8.68 -8.75 -35.64
CA ALA A 850 9.84 -7.97 -35.22
C ALA A 850 10.76 -7.60 -36.40
N VAL A 851 11.12 -8.57 -37.25
CA VAL A 851 11.99 -8.32 -38.41
C VAL A 851 11.29 -7.44 -39.44
N LYS A 852 9.99 -7.66 -39.69
CA LYS A 852 9.17 -6.79 -40.56
C LYS A 852 9.11 -5.36 -40.05
N ALA A 853 8.81 -5.18 -38.76
CA ALA A 853 8.74 -3.87 -38.12
C ALA A 853 10.09 -3.15 -38.13
N MET A 854 11.20 -3.86 -37.92
CA MET A 854 12.55 -3.28 -37.97
C MET A 854 12.98 -2.89 -39.39
N LYS A 855 12.70 -3.71 -40.41
CA LYS A 855 12.99 -3.39 -41.82
C LYS A 855 12.21 -2.14 -42.28
N TRP A 856 10.92 -2.06 -41.96
CA TRP A 856 10.13 -0.83 -42.17
C TRP A 856 10.71 0.37 -41.42
N LEU A 857 11.14 0.17 -40.16
CA LEU A 857 11.71 1.25 -39.37
C LEU A 857 13.05 1.77 -39.93
N GLN A 858 13.92 0.89 -40.45
CA GLN A 858 15.14 1.29 -41.17
C GLN A 858 14.81 2.20 -42.35
N GLU A 859 13.81 1.84 -43.16
CA GLU A 859 13.36 2.65 -44.28
C GLU A 859 12.79 4.01 -43.82
N ALA A 860 11.90 4.01 -42.82
CA ALA A 860 11.29 5.22 -42.29
C ALA A 860 12.31 6.20 -41.67
N VAL A 861 13.32 5.68 -40.95
CA VAL A 861 14.41 6.48 -40.37
C VAL A 861 15.40 6.96 -41.42
N GLY A 862 15.71 6.13 -42.43
CA GLY A 862 16.62 6.48 -43.52
C GLY A 862 16.13 7.64 -44.40
N ARG A 863 14.81 7.91 -44.40
CA ARG A 863 14.19 9.04 -45.12
C ARG A 863 14.29 10.38 -44.38
N ILE A 864 14.76 10.43 -43.13
CA ILE A 864 14.86 11.67 -42.34
C ILE A 864 16.13 12.45 -42.78
N PRO A 865 16.00 13.67 -43.32
CA PRO A 865 17.16 14.45 -43.76
C PRO A 865 17.92 15.07 -42.57
N GLU A 866 19.15 15.51 -42.83
CA GLU A 866 19.98 16.33 -41.92
C GLU A 866 20.29 15.74 -40.53
N LEU A 867 20.11 14.44 -40.31
CA LEU A 867 20.58 13.77 -39.08
C LEU A 867 22.10 13.86 -38.94
N ASP A 868 22.58 14.17 -37.72
CA ASP A 868 24.01 14.18 -37.41
C ASP A 868 24.64 12.77 -37.54
N PRO A 869 25.97 12.68 -37.73
CA PRO A 869 26.63 11.41 -38.00
C PRO A 869 26.50 10.34 -36.90
N GLU A 870 26.28 10.71 -35.63
CA GLU A 870 26.13 9.73 -34.55
C GLU A 870 24.66 9.30 -34.37
N THR A 871 23.71 10.23 -34.49
CA THR A 871 22.28 9.89 -34.48
C THR A 871 21.90 9.03 -35.68
N ARG A 872 22.46 9.31 -36.87
CA ARG A 872 22.21 8.53 -38.10
C ARG A 872 22.64 7.05 -37.99
N LYS A 873 23.58 6.75 -37.11
CA LYS A 873 24.00 5.36 -36.83
C LYS A 873 22.99 4.57 -36.01
N GLN A 874 22.03 5.21 -35.33
CA GLN A 874 21.10 4.54 -34.42
C GLN A 874 19.76 4.22 -35.12
N LEU A 875 19.18 3.05 -34.85
CA LEU A 875 17.87 2.68 -35.38
C LEU A 875 16.71 3.35 -34.61
N PHE A 876 16.75 3.34 -33.28
CA PHE A 876 15.65 3.82 -32.42
C PHE A 876 15.79 5.30 -32.05
N ILE A 877 15.74 6.17 -33.05
CA ILE A 877 15.76 7.63 -32.86
C ILE A 877 14.35 8.20 -32.73
N SER A 878 14.18 9.29 -32.00
CA SER A 878 12.87 9.93 -31.80
C SER A 878 13.03 11.40 -31.40
N ARG A 879 11.96 12.17 -31.52
CA ARG A 879 11.94 13.55 -31.02
C ARG A 879 12.21 13.60 -29.51
N GLY A 880 13.23 14.35 -29.12
CA GLY A 880 13.64 14.61 -27.75
C GLY A 880 13.00 15.84 -27.11
N VAL A 881 13.38 16.09 -25.85
CA VAL A 881 13.15 17.39 -25.18
C VAL A 881 14.10 18.41 -25.79
N GLY A 882 13.57 19.55 -26.27
CA GLY A 882 14.36 20.62 -26.89
C GLY A 882 14.25 20.71 -28.42
N GLU A 883 13.36 19.93 -29.05
CA GLU A 883 13.19 19.91 -30.52
C GLU A 883 14.41 19.39 -31.29
N GLU A 884 15.13 18.44 -30.69
CA GLU A 884 16.20 17.65 -31.32
C GLU A 884 15.67 16.23 -31.64
N ILE A 885 16.13 15.60 -32.73
CA ILE A 885 15.96 14.16 -32.93
C ILE A 885 17.17 13.46 -32.28
N LYS A 886 16.91 12.48 -31.41
CA LYS A 886 17.97 11.75 -30.69
C LYS A 886 17.54 10.32 -30.37
N LEU A 887 18.49 9.49 -29.96
CA LEU A 887 18.24 8.15 -29.43
C LEU A 887 17.11 8.14 -28.37
N ILE A 888 16.13 7.24 -28.51
CA ILE A 888 15.02 7.13 -27.55
C ILE A 888 15.56 6.90 -26.13
N GLU A 889 15.13 7.71 -25.17
CA GLU A 889 15.61 7.65 -23.77
C GLU A 889 14.90 6.55 -22.97
N GLU A 890 15.54 6.02 -21.91
CA GLU A 890 14.97 4.89 -21.15
C GLU A 890 13.62 5.23 -20.51
N PHE A 891 13.50 6.45 -19.96
CA PHE A 891 12.25 6.90 -19.36
C PHE A 891 11.16 7.14 -20.41
N THR A 892 11.54 7.60 -21.62
CA THR A 892 10.63 7.76 -22.76
C THR A 892 10.10 6.41 -23.23
N TYR A 893 10.98 5.42 -23.42
CA TYR A 893 10.59 4.05 -23.74
C TYR A 893 9.72 3.44 -22.63
N ARG A 894 10.08 3.60 -21.35
CA ARG A 894 9.29 3.09 -20.22
C ARG A 894 7.88 3.72 -20.16
N ALA A 895 7.77 5.01 -20.47
CA ALA A 895 6.48 5.70 -20.50
C ALA A 895 5.62 5.30 -21.71
N ALA A 896 6.24 5.06 -22.88
CA ALA A 896 5.56 4.55 -24.08
C ALA A 896 5.10 3.10 -23.88
N PHE A 897 5.96 2.23 -23.33
CA PHE A 897 5.58 0.87 -22.95
C PHE A 897 4.44 0.85 -21.93
N LYS A 898 4.41 1.77 -20.93
CA LYS A 898 3.27 1.87 -20.02
C LYS A 898 1.97 2.20 -20.77
N ARG A 899 1.99 3.15 -21.72
CA ARG A 899 0.82 3.46 -22.57
C ARG A 899 0.38 2.25 -23.40
N LEU A 900 1.33 1.50 -23.96
CA LEU A 900 1.05 0.26 -24.68
C LEU A 900 0.33 -0.75 -23.77
N ILE A 901 0.83 -0.99 -22.55
CA ILE A 901 0.16 -1.86 -21.56
C ILE A 901 -1.23 -1.33 -21.15
N GLU A 902 -1.39 -0.02 -21.01
CA GLU A 902 -2.69 0.62 -20.71
C GLU A 902 -3.74 0.41 -21.82
N THR A 903 -3.34 0.11 -23.07
CA THR A 903 -4.28 -0.28 -24.14
C THR A 903 -4.78 -1.73 -24.07
N ILE A 904 -4.18 -2.58 -23.22
CA ILE A 904 -4.52 -3.99 -23.09
C ILE A 904 -5.37 -4.15 -21.81
N PRO A 905 -6.70 -4.39 -21.89
CA PRO A 905 -7.57 -4.39 -20.71
C PRO A 905 -7.14 -5.37 -19.61
N GLU A 906 -6.62 -6.54 -20.01
CA GLU A 906 -6.12 -7.58 -19.08
C GLU A 906 -4.84 -7.20 -18.34
N LEU A 907 -4.05 -6.26 -18.87
CA LEU A 907 -2.72 -5.90 -18.36
C LEU A 907 -2.65 -4.47 -17.80
N ALA A 908 -3.63 -3.62 -18.10
CA ALA A 908 -3.63 -2.18 -17.77
C ALA A 908 -3.44 -1.87 -16.27
N ASN A 909 -3.94 -2.72 -15.38
CA ASN A 909 -3.82 -2.57 -13.93
C ASN A 909 -2.50 -3.13 -13.35
N LEU A 910 -1.75 -3.91 -14.14
CA LEU A 910 -0.56 -4.61 -13.68
C LEU A 910 0.67 -3.70 -13.68
N THR A 911 1.54 -3.90 -12.69
CA THR A 911 2.80 -3.14 -12.52
C THR A 911 3.93 -3.56 -13.47
N LEU A 912 3.60 -3.75 -14.76
CA LEU A 912 4.52 -4.23 -15.79
C LEU A 912 5.59 -3.19 -16.17
N THR A 913 6.81 -3.66 -16.42
CA THR A 913 7.93 -2.84 -16.91
C THR A 913 8.70 -3.57 -18.02
N PRO A 914 9.38 -2.86 -18.95
CA PRO A 914 10.08 -3.51 -20.06
C PRO A 914 11.18 -4.49 -19.62
N ASN A 915 11.78 -4.26 -18.45
CA ASN A 915 12.81 -5.15 -17.88
C ASN A 915 12.26 -6.53 -17.50
N MET A 916 10.94 -6.74 -17.50
CA MET A 916 10.28 -8.01 -17.21
C MET A 916 10.13 -8.89 -18.46
N ILE A 917 10.28 -8.35 -19.67
CA ILE A 917 10.19 -9.09 -20.94
C ILE A 917 11.26 -10.19 -20.98
N ARG A 918 12.54 -9.80 -20.84
CA ARG A 918 13.67 -10.75 -20.91
C ARG A 918 13.59 -11.90 -19.89
N PRO A 919 13.36 -11.67 -18.58
CA PRO A 919 13.10 -12.75 -17.62
C PRO A 919 11.98 -13.70 -18.08
N SER A 920 10.92 -13.17 -18.70
CA SER A 920 9.76 -13.94 -19.15
C SER A 920 10.07 -14.81 -20.36
N VAL A 921 10.73 -14.26 -21.39
CA VAL A 921 11.14 -15.00 -22.59
C VAL A 921 12.11 -16.12 -22.23
N LEU A 922 13.11 -15.83 -21.38
CA LEU A 922 14.09 -16.84 -20.94
C LEU A 922 13.48 -17.92 -20.04
N LEU A 923 12.49 -17.58 -19.19
CA LEU A 923 11.75 -18.56 -18.41
C LEU A 923 10.83 -19.40 -19.30
N LYS A 924 10.07 -18.79 -20.22
CA LYS A 924 9.22 -19.48 -21.19
C LYS A 924 10.02 -20.55 -21.96
N ALA A 925 11.13 -20.17 -22.58
CA ALA A 925 12.00 -21.10 -23.32
C ALA A 925 12.62 -22.21 -22.45
N ALA A 926 12.76 -22.01 -21.14
CA ALA A 926 13.23 -23.05 -20.22
C ALA A 926 12.10 -24.03 -19.83
N LEU A 927 10.87 -23.54 -19.70
CA LEU A 927 9.67 -24.35 -19.39
C LEU A 927 9.20 -25.15 -20.59
N GLU A 928 9.22 -24.58 -21.80
CA GLU A 928 8.95 -25.30 -23.06
C GLU A 928 9.94 -26.44 -23.30
N ALA A 929 11.20 -26.24 -22.89
CA ALA A 929 12.24 -27.28 -22.91
C ALA A 929 12.18 -28.25 -21.72
N GLY A 930 11.04 -28.32 -20.99
CA GLY A 930 10.83 -29.26 -19.89
C GLY A 930 11.75 -29.07 -18.69
N GLY A 931 12.24 -27.85 -18.43
CA GLY A 931 13.22 -27.57 -17.37
C GLY A 931 14.68 -27.53 -17.83
N LEU A 932 14.96 -27.85 -19.10
CA LEU A 932 16.31 -27.79 -19.66
C LEU A 932 16.74 -26.35 -19.99
N THR A 933 17.75 -25.84 -19.31
CA THR A 933 18.20 -24.44 -19.46
C THR A 933 19.10 -24.19 -20.68
N ARG A 934 19.27 -25.15 -21.60
CA ARG A 934 20.20 -25.02 -22.74
C ARG A 934 19.72 -23.99 -23.77
N LEU A 935 18.46 -24.10 -24.20
CA LEU A 935 17.83 -23.19 -25.16
C LEU A 935 17.82 -21.75 -24.61
N SER A 936 17.33 -21.58 -23.38
CA SER A 936 17.30 -20.28 -22.72
C SER A 936 18.71 -19.71 -22.46
N ARG A 937 19.75 -20.53 -22.27
CA ARG A 937 21.14 -20.03 -22.17
C ARG A 937 21.67 -19.55 -23.52
N ALA A 938 21.31 -20.24 -24.61
CA ALA A 938 21.68 -19.84 -25.97
C ALA A 938 21.05 -18.49 -26.35
N MET A 939 19.74 -18.31 -26.12
CA MET A 939 19.06 -17.02 -26.26
C MET A 939 19.60 -15.96 -25.29
N GLY A 940 20.00 -16.39 -24.08
CA GLY A 940 20.52 -15.51 -23.04
C GLY A 940 21.87 -14.87 -23.38
N GLN A 941 22.77 -15.58 -24.09
CA GLN A 941 24.14 -15.13 -24.40
C GLN A 941 24.86 -14.55 -23.16
N GLN A 942 24.80 -15.29 -22.06
CA GLN A 942 25.27 -14.88 -20.72
C GLN A 942 26.04 -16.00 -20.02
N SER A 943 26.89 -15.64 -19.06
CA SER A 943 27.51 -16.61 -18.15
C SER A 943 26.45 -17.27 -17.26
N SER A 944 26.73 -18.52 -16.83
CA SER A 944 25.78 -19.37 -16.11
C SER A 944 25.11 -18.66 -14.92
N HIS A 945 25.87 -17.96 -14.08
CA HIS A 945 25.33 -17.22 -12.93
C HIS A 945 24.36 -16.09 -13.26
N VAL A 946 24.56 -15.39 -14.39
CA VAL A 946 23.64 -14.32 -14.81
C VAL A 946 22.37 -14.92 -15.42
N HIS A 947 22.50 -16.06 -16.11
CA HIS A 947 21.37 -16.81 -16.65
C HIS A 947 20.48 -17.40 -15.54
N GLU A 948 21.10 -18.03 -14.53
CA GLU A 948 20.43 -18.53 -13.32
C GLU A 948 19.59 -17.45 -12.63
N GLY A 949 20.06 -16.20 -12.61
CA GLY A 949 19.30 -15.06 -12.07
C GLY A 949 17.94 -14.82 -12.73
N TYR A 950 17.75 -15.26 -13.99
CA TYR A 950 16.49 -15.15 -14.73
C TYR A 950 15.63 -16.41 -14.65
N VAL A 951 16.24 -17.60 -14.73
CA VAL A 951 15.50 -18.88 -14.86
C VAL A 951 15.37 -19.68 -13.55
N ASN A 952 16.17 -19.42 -12.50
CA ASN A 952 16.08 -20.14 -11.22
C ASN A 952 14.91 -19.63 -10.34
N LYS A 953 13.70 -19.74 -10.90
CA LYS A 953 12.41 -19.31 -10.32
C LYS A 953 11.58 -20.49 -9.86
N TYR A 954 10.50 -20.19 -9.14
CA TYR A 954 9.62 -21.17 -8.52
C TYR A 954 9.21 -22.35 -9.43
N PRO A 955 8.75 -22.14 -10.69
CA PRO A 955 8.34 -23.23 -11.57
C PRO A 955 9.49 -24.18 -11.95
N MET A 956 10.70 -23.63 -12.11
CA MET A 956 11.90 -24.39 -12.47
C MET A 956 12.49 -25.15 -11.27
N ARG A 957 12.31 -24.64 -10.05
CA ARG A 957 12.62 -25.39 -8.82
C ARG A 957 11.64 -26.55 -8.67
N PHE A 958 10.33 -26.30 -8.79
CA PHE A 958 9.31 -27.34 -8.74
C PHE A 958 9.57 -28.50 -9.73
N LEU A 959 9.90 -28.21 -11.00
CA LEU A 959 10.23 -29.27 -11.97
C LEU A 959 11.44 -30.12 -11.51
N ARG A 960 12.53 -29.48 -11.07
CA ARG A 960 13.73 -30.19 -10.58
C ARG A 960 13.47 -30.98 -9.32
N ASP A 961 12.72 -30.41 -8.37
CA ASP A 961 12.34 -31.08 -7.12
C ASP A 961 11.43 -32.28 -7.39
N THR A 962 10.56 -32.19 -8.42
CA THR A 962 9.73 -33.30 -8.90
C THR A 962 10.57 -34.40 -9.56
N GLU A 963 11.55 -34.06 -10.39
CA GLU A 963 12.49 -35.01 -10.97
C GLU A 963 13.33 -35.73 -9.89
N ILE A 964 13.87 -34.98 -8.93
CA ILE A 964 14.62 -35.51 -7.79
C ILE A 964 13.71 -36.40 -6.92
N HIS A 965 12.45 -36.00 -6.70
CA HIS A 965 11.49 -36.83 -5.96
C HIS A 965 11.20 -38.14 -6.69
N HIS A 966 10.90 -38.12 -7.99
CA HIS A 966 10.69 -39.35 -8.77
C HIS A 966 11.93 -40.26 -8.75
N PHE A 967 13.14 -39.69 -8.85
CA PHE A 967 14.38 -40.44 -8.74
C PHE A 967 14.56 -41.08 -7.36
N LEU A 968 14.41 -40.31 -6.27
CA LEU A 968 14.56 -40.80 -4.90
C LEU A 968 13.48 -41.83 -4.53
N HIS A 969 12.24 -41.64 -4.98
CA HIS A 969 11.13 -42.57 -4.75
C HIS A 969 11.34 -43.90 -5.50
N ALA A 970 11.84 -43.84 -6.73
CA ALA A 970 12.25 -45.04 -7.47
C ALA A 970 13.45 -45.75 -6.82
N LEU A 971 14.43 -44.99 -6.32
CA LEU A 971 15.62 -45.52 -5.64
C LEU A 971 15.27 -46.17 -4.29
N GLU A 972 14.45 -45.51 -3.47
CA GLU A 972 13.92 -46.05 -2.21
C GLU A 972 13.15 -47.36 -2.46
N THR A 973 12.23 -47.34 -3.44
CA THR A 973 11.48 -48.53 -3.83
C THR A 973 12.42 -49.66 -4.28
N ALA A 974 13.45 -49.37 -5.08
CA ALA A 974 14.42 -50.36 -5.53
C ALA A 974 15.24 -50.95 -4.36
N VAL A 975 15.80 -50.10 -3.50
CA VAL A 975 16.64 -50.52 -2.35
C VAL A 975 15.83 -51.34 -1.33
N VAL A 976 14.60 -50.94 -1.03
CA VAL A 976 13.77 -51.57 0.01
C VAL A 976 13.00 -52.79 -0.50
N SER A 977 12.84 -52.96 -1.83
CA SER A 977 12.10 -54.09 -2.43
C SER A 977 12.61 -55.49 -2.06
N GLY A 978 13.87 -55.62 -1.65
CA GLY A 978 14.49 -56.89 -1.22
C GLY A 978 14.36 -57.21 0.27
N ILE A 979 13.68 -56.37 1.07
CA ILE A 979 13.56 -56.52 2.52
C ILE A 979 12.20 -57.16 2.88
N GLU A 980 12.19 -58.18 3.73
CA GLU A 980 10.93 -58.72 4.27
C GLU A 980 10.15 -57.62 5.00
N ASN A 981 8.83 -57.59 4.82
CA ASN A 981 7.95 -56.53 5.32
C ASN A 981 8.32 -55.09 4.91
N ALA A 982 8.99 -54.92 3.75
CA ALA A 982 9.25 -53.62 3.10
C ALA A 982 8.08 -52.61 3.12
N HIS A 983 6.84 -53.11 3.01
CA HIS A 983 5.63 -52.30 3.04
C HIS A 983 5.37 -51.69 4.44
N GLU A 984 5.60 -52.44 5.52
CA GLU A 984 5.51 -51.94 6.91
C GLU A 984 6.58 -50.86 7.17
N ILE A 985 7.81 -51.06 6.69
CA ILE A 985 8.93 -50.13 6.84
C ILE A 985 8.63 -48.77 6.18
N LEU A 986 8.00 -48.79 5.01
CA LEU A 986 7.64 -47.57 4.27
C LEU A 986 6.25 -47.01 4.62
N GLY A 987 5.52 -47.65 5.54
CA GLY A 987 4.16 -47.24 5.93
C GLY A 987 3.14 -47.32 4.78
N VAL A 988 3.35 -48.25 3.83
CA VAL A 988 2.47 -48.47 2.67
C VAL A 988 1.74 -49.81 2.85
N ASP A 989 0.53 -49.93 2.33
CA ASP A 989 -0.13 -51.23 2.22
C ASP A 989 0.60 -52.15 1.22
N VAL A 990 0.37 -53.46 1.33
CA VAL A 990 0.99 -54.47 0.46
C VAL A 990 0.68 -54.19 -1.03
N GLU A 991 -0.53 -53.73 -1.33
CA GLU A 991 -0.99 -53.43 -2.69
C GLU A 991 -0.41 -52.11 -3.25
N GLY A 992 -0.23 -51.09 -2.41
CA GLY A 992 0.50 -49.87 -2.78
C GLY A 992 1.99 -50.13 -2.96
N MET A 993 2.60 -50.97 -2.13
CA MET A 993 4.00 -51.40 -2.31
C MET A 993 4.16 -52.21 -3.59
N ALA A 994 3.24 -53.13 -3.89
CA ALA A 994 3.25 -53.88 -5.15
C ALA A 994 3.18 -52.95 -6.38
N ARG A 995 2.29 -51.94 -6.38
CA ARG A 995 2.21 -50.93 -7.45
C ARG A 995 3.46 -50.05 -7.56
N ARG A 996 4.09 -49.68 -6.43
CA ARG A 996 5.39 -48.97 -6.44
C ARG A 996 6.46 -49.82 -7.12
N ILE A 997 6.61 -51.06 -6.65
CA ILE A 997 7.56 -52.06 -7.19
C ILE A 997 7.30 -52.26 -8.69
N GLU A 998 6.06 -52.49 -9.13
CA GLU A 998 5.66 -52.63 -10.54
C GLU A 998 6.09 -51.42 -11.40
N SER A 999 5.93 -50.20 -10.89
CA SER A 999 6.34 -48.98 -11.62
C SER A 999 7.86 -48.76 -11.72
N VAL A 1000 8.66 -49.50 -10.93
CA VAL A 1000 10.13 -49.44 -10.90
C VAL A 1000 10.79 -50.69 -11.53
N MET A 1001 10.07 -51.82 -11.64
CA MET A 1001 10.53 -53.13 -12.12
C MET A 1001 10.79 -53.23 -13.64
N LYS A 1002 11.73 -52.44 -14.15
CA LYS A 1002 12.32 -52.61 -15.49
C LYS A 1002 13.26 -53.81 -15.53
N THR A 1003 13.25 -54.59 -16.60
CA THR A 1003 14.13 -55.78 -16.75
C THR A 1003 15.60 -55.45 -17.08
N GLY A 1004 15.95 -54.17 -17.25
CA GLY A 1004 17.25 -53.73 -17.75
C GLY A 1004 17.41 -53.84 -19.28
N LEU A 1005 16.58 -54.63 -19.96
CA LEU A 1005 16.62 -54.87 -21.41
C LEU A 1005 15.53 -54.11 -22.19
N GLY A 1006 14.96 -53.03 -21.62
CA GLY A 1006 13.86 -52.27 -22.23
C GLY A 1006 12.51 -53.01 -22.30
N THR A 1007 12.38 -54.14 -21.59
CA THR A 1007 11.13 -54.90 -21.44
C THR A 1007 10.60 -54.83 -20.00
N LEU A 1008 9.38 -55.31 -19.79
CA LEU A 1008 8.71 -55.35 -18.49
C LEU A 1008 8.10 -56.73 -18.26
N CYS A 1009 7.98 -57.13 -16.98
CA CYS A 1009 7.31 -58.36 -16.59
C CYS A 1009 6.03 -58.04 -15.82
N LYS A 1010 4.88 -58.40 -16.38
CA LYS A 1010 3.52 -58.21 -15.84
C LYS A 1010 3.33 -58.85 -14.46
N ASN A 1011 4.00 -59.96 -14.19
CA ASN A 1011 4.06 -60.59 -12.87
C ASN A 1011 5.28 -61.52 -12.81
N GLN A 1012 6.29 -61.15 -12.02
CA GLN A 1012 7.51 -61.96 -11.86
C GLN A 1012 7.27 -63.33 -11.21
N LYS A 1013 6.17 -63.53 -10.47
CA LYS A 1013 5.75 -64.82 -9.91
C LYS A 1013 4.77 -65.58 -10.81
N GLY A 1014 4.34 -64.96 -11.91
CA GLY A 1014 3.33 -65.48 -12.83
C GLY A 1014 3.89 -66.30 -14.00
N ARG A 1015 5.18 -66.68 -13.96
CA ARG A 1015 5.78 -67.54 -14.99
C ARG A 1015 5.28 -68.99 -14.81
N PRO A 1016 4.70 -69.62 -15.86
CA PRO A 1016 4.33 -71.03 -15.81
C PRO A 1016 5.52 -71.92 -15.43
N GLY A 1017 5.32 -72.84 -14.48
CA GLY A 1017 6.36 -73.77 -14.01
C GLY A 1017 7.36 -73.21 -12.98
N ASN A 1018 7.13 -72.00 -12.43
CA ASN A 1018 8.02 -71.39 -11.42
C ASN A 1018 7.37 -71.22 -10.03
N ASP A 1019 6.40 -72.07 -9.68
CA ASP A 1019 5.79 -72.30 -8.34
C ASP A 1019 5.60 -71.07 -7.42
N GLY A 1020 5.26 -69.90 -7.97
CA GLY A 1020 5.10 -68.65 -7.23
C GLY A 1020 6.41 -68.01 -6.73
N ALA A 1021 7.56 -68.58 -7.08
CA ALA A 1021 8.88 -67.98 -6.88
C ALA A 1021 9.13 -66.83 -7.87
N VAL A 1022 10.03 -65.91 -7.52
CA VAL A 1022 10.40 -64.80 -8.39
C VAL A 1022 11.18 -65.32 -9.60
N CYS A 1023 10.74 -64.99 -10.81
CA CYS A 1023 11.41 -65.36 -12.05
C CYS A 1023 12.74 -64.61 -12.18
N THR A 1024 13.85 -65.32 -11.93
CA THR A 1024 15.23 -64.84 -12.14
C THR A 1024 15.78 -65.14 -13.53
N SER A 1025 15.04 -65.90 -14.35
CA SER A 1025 15.52 -66.35 -15.66
C SER A 1025 15.40 -65.28 -16.74
N ILE A 1026 16.41 -65.21 -17.61
CA ILE A 1026 16.54 -64.22 -18.69
C ILE A 1026 15.84 -64.66 -20.00
N ASP A 1027 15.35 -65.89 -20.10
CA ASP A 1027 14.71 -66.47 -21.30
C ASP A 1027 13.22 -66.08 -21.46
N CYS A 1028 12.79 -64.94 -20.92
CA CYS A 1028 11.38 -64.50 -20.98
C CYS A 1028 10.83 -64.30 -22.41
N TRP A 1029 11.69 -64.25 -23.43
CA TRP A 1029 11.30 -64.28 -24.84
C TRP A 1029 10.58 -65.58 -25.25
N ASN A 1030 10.77 -66.67 -24.50
CA ASN A 1030 10.24 -68.00 -24.80
C ASN A 1030 8.79 -68.16 -24.26
N ASP A 1031 7.82 -67.62 -25.02
CA ASP A 1031 6.38 -67.71 -24.77
C ASP A 1031 5.92 -67.34 -23.34
N CYS A 1032 6.66 -66.47 -22.63
CA CYS A 1032 6.26 -66.04 -21.29
C CYS A 1032 5.05 -65.10 -21.38
N PRO A 1033 3.86 -65.48 -20.84
CA PRO A 1033 2.65 -64.65 -20.93
C PRO A 1033 2.72 -63.37 -20.07
N GLN A 1034 3.83 -63.18 -19.34
CA GLN A 1034 4.10 -62.02 -18.52
C GLN A 1034 5.00 -61.00 -19.21
N LEU A 1035 5.63 -61.30 -20.36
CA LEU A 1035 6.50 -60.34 -21.04
C LEU A 1035 5.69 -59.22 -21.71
N ILE A 1036 6.04 -57.96 -21.40
CA ILE A 1036 5.43 -56.77 -21.98
C ILE A 1036 6.51 -55.88 -22.60
N VAL A 1037 6.24 -55.35 -23.79
CA VAL A 1037 7.01 -54.27 -24.43
C VAL A 1037 6.16 -53.00 -24.42
N ILE A 1038 6.68 -51.91 -23.85
CA ILE A 1038 6.02 -50.60 -23.89
C ILE A 1038 6.67 -49.73 -24.96
N ALA A 1039 5.85 -49.21 -25.87
CA ALA A 1039 6.25 -48.29 -26.93
C ALA A 1039 6.56 -46.86 -26.41
N LYS A 1040 7.54 -46.73 -25.52
CA LYS A 1040 8.13 -45.45 -25.09
C LYS A 1040 9.51 -45.29 -25.72
N LYS A 1041 9.86 -44.08 -26.19
CA LYS A 1041 11.08 -43.84 -26.97
C LYS A 1041 12.36 -44.19 -26.19
N GLU A 1042 12.37 -44.01 -24.87
CA GLU A 1042 13.49 -44.35 -24.00
C GLU A 1042 13.70 -45.86 -23.86
N GLU A 1043 12.63 -46.63 -23.63
CA GLU A 1043 12.71 -48.09 -23.46
C GLU A 1043 13.05 -48.78 -24.79
N ILE A 1044 12.48 -48.29 -25.90
CA ILE A 1044 12.78 -48.77 -27.25
C ILE A 1044 14.22 -48.41 -27.65
N ALA A 1045 14.78 -47.30 -27.18
CA ALA A 1045 16.19 -46.97 -27.40
C ALA A 1045 17.13 -47.96 -26.70
N ILE A 1046 16.78 -48.43 -25.49
CA ILE A 1046 17.53 -49.47 -24.79
C ILE A 1046 17.48 -50.80 -25.57
N LEU A 1047 16.30 -51.18 -26.08
CA LEU A 1047 16.16 -52.36 -26.96
C LEU A 1047 17.01 -52.27 -28.23
N GLN A 1048 17.08 -51.09 -28.87
CA GLN A 1048 17.95 -50.86 -30.03
C GLN A 1048 19.44 -50.96 -29.69
N ILE A 1049 19.88 -50.42 -28.55
CA ILE A 1049 21.26 -50.55 -28.07
C ILE A 1049 21.60 -52.03 -27.80
N TRP A 1050 20.65 -52.79 -27.27
CA TRP A 1050 20.81 -54.22 -27.01
C TRP A 1050 20.91 -55.03 -28.31
N GLN A 1051 20.01 -54.79 -29.28
CA GLN A 1051 20.06 -55.37 -30.62
C GLN A 1051 21.40 -55.11 -31.32
N HIS A 1052 21.89 -53.87 -31.25
CA HIS A 1052 23.18 -53.47 -31.79
C HIS A 1052 24.35 -54.20 -31.09
N SER A 1053 24.30 -54.29 -29.77
CA SER A 1053 25.34 -54.99 -28.97
C SER A 1053 25.42 -56.48 -29.32
N LEU A 1054 24.27 -57.16 -29.48
CA LEU A 1054 24.23 -58.58 -29.86
C LEU A 1054 24.82 -58.81 -31.26
N ARG A 1055 24.40 -58.04 -32.27
CA ARG A 1055 24.92 -58.16 -33.65
C ARG A 1055 26.42 -57.87 -33.77
N LEU A 1056 26.98 -57.03 -32.89
CA LEU A 1056 28.42 -56.75 -32.86
C LEU A 1056 29.26 -57.92 -32.31
N VAL A 1057 28.70 -58.78 -31.45
CA VAL A 1057 29.43 -59.88 -30.81
C VAL A 1057 29.06 -61.26 -31.34
N GLU A 1058 28.02 -61.36 -32.17
CA GLU A 1058 27.50 -62.59 -32.79
C GLU A 1058 28.60 -63.51 -33.35
N GLY A 1059 29.50 -62.97 -34.19
CA GLY A 1059 30.56 -63.76 -34.82
C GLY A 1059 31.59 -64.35 -33.83
N ASP A 1060 31.89 -63.64 -32.74
CA ASP A 1060 32.78 -64.14 -31.69
C ASP A 1060 32.06 -65.19 -30.83
N TRP A 1061 30.78 -64.96 -30.48
CA TRP A 1061 30.01 -65.91 -29.66
C TRP A 1061 29.65 -67.20 -30.39
N ILE A 1062 29.33 -67.15 -31.70
CA ILE A 1062 29.15 -68.36 -32.53
C ILE A 1062 30.45 -69.17 -32.61
N ARG A 1063 31.61 -68.51 -32.66
CA ARG A 1063 32.92 -69.18 -32.71
C ARG A 1063 33.29 -69.80 -31.36
N ASP A 1064 33.15 -69.04 -30.28
CA ASP A 1064 33.77 -69.37 -28.99
C ASP A 1064 32.80 -70.06 -28.00
N GLN A 1065 31.49 -69.81 -28.09
CA GLN A 1065 30.44 -70.42 -27.25
C GLN A 1065 29.12 -70.66 -28.04
N PRO A 1066 29.14 -71.41 -29.17
CA PRO A 1066 27.98 -71.58 -30.05
C PRO A 1066 26.71 -72.06 -29.34
N GLU A 1067 26.84 -73.05 -28.45
CA GLU A 1067 25.72 -73.61 -27.68
C GLU A 1067 25.00 -72.56 -26.83
N ARG A 1068 25.75 -71.60 -26.26
CA ARG A 1068 25.20 -70.51 -25.43
C ARG A 1068 24.67 -69.35 -26.27
N TRP A 1069 25.26 -69.12 -27.44
CA TRP A 1069 24.70 -68.20 -28.43
C TRP A 1069 23.31 -68.69 -28.88
N GLU A 1070 23.20 -69.94 -29.34
CA GLU A 1070 21.96 -70.52 -29.84
C GLU A 1070 20.87 -70.63 -28.77
N SER A 1071 21.22 -71.02 -27.53
CA SER A 1071 20.24 -71.24 -26.46
C SER A 1071 19.77 -69.98 -25.73
N VAL A 1072 20.58 -68.90 -25.69
CA VAL A 1072 20.28 -67.70 -24.88
C VAL A 1072 20.21 -66.42 -25.71
N TRP A 1073 21.19 -66.16 -26.58
CA TRP A 1073 21.38 -64.83 -27.18
C TRP A 1073 20.72 -64.66 -28.55
N LEU A 1074 20.82 -65.66 -29.42
CA LEU A 1074 20.16 -65.69 -30.73
C LEU A 1074 18.63 -65.49 -30.60
N PRO A 1075 17.92 -66.15 -29.67
CA PRO A 1075 16.47 -65.93 -29.53
C PRO A 1075 16.11 -64.53 -29.01
N TRP A 1076 16.96 -63.91 -28.18
CA TRP A 1076 16.81 -62.50 -27.80
C TRP A 1076 16.97 -61.57 -29.00
N LEU A 1077 17.95 -61.83 -29.89
CA LEU A 1077 18.11 -61.07 -31.13
C LEU A 1077 16.88 -61.21 -32.03
N CYS A 1078 16.39 -62.43 -32.24
CA CYS A 1078 15.15 -62.68 -33.00
C CYS A 1078 13.92 -62.00 -32.38
N PHE A 1079 13.80 -61.97 -31.05
CA PHE A 1079 12.73 -61.25 -30.35
C PHE A 1079 12.78 -59.74 -30.62
N VAL A 1080 13.96 -59.11 -30.52
CA VAL A 1080 14.09 -57.66 -30.76
C VAL A 1080 13.86 -57.32 -32.23
N ASP A 1081 14.25 -58.20 -33.16
CA ASP A 1081 13.97 -58.05 -34.60
C ASP A 1081 12.46 -58.11 -34.89
N ALA A 1082 11.72 -59.01 -34.23
CA ALA A 1082 10.26 -59.05 -34.32
C ALA A 1082 9.60 -57.78 -33.73
N VAL A 1083 10.13 -57.26 -32.62
CA VAL A 1083 9.70 -55.97 -32.04
C VAL A 1083 10.00 -54.82 -33.00
N GLU A 1084 11.16 -54.78 -33.64
CA GLU A 1084 11.53 -53.78 -34.65
C GLU A 1084 10.52 -53.75 -35.80
N VAL A 1085 10.21 -54.91 -36.39
CA VAL A 1085 9.22 -55.01 -37.49
C VAL A 1085 7.87 -54.44 -37.05
N LYS A 1086 7.39 -54.83 -35.86
CA LYS A 1086 6.09 -54.38 -35.34
C LYS A 1086 6.08 -52.88 -34.98
N MET A 1087 7.17 -52.38 -34.40
CA MET A 1087 7.33 -50.97 -34.06
C MET A 1087 7.43 -50.09 -35.29
N ARG A 1088 8.16 -50.52 -36.34
CA ARG A 1088 8.22 -49.81 -37.62
C ARG A 1088 6.87 -49.79 -38.32
N SER A 1089 6.08 -50.87 -38.28
CA SER A 1089 4.76 -50.92 -38.91
C SER A 1089 3.68 -50.13 -38.18
N THR A 1090 3.68 -50.12 -36.84
CA THR A 1090 2.55 -49.64 -36.03
C THR A 1090 2.87 -48.40 -35.19
N PHE A 1091 4.14 -48.17 -34.85
CA PHE A 1091 4.59 -47.10 -33.95
C PHE A 1091 5.83 -46.35 -34.49
N GLY A 1092 5.91 -46.19 -35.81
CA GLY A 1092 7.06 -45.63 -36.53
C GLY A 1092 7.64 -44.31 -35.97
N PRO A 1093 6.83 -43.33 -35.51
CA PRO A 1093 7.35 -42.11 -34.88
C PRO A 1093 8.13 -42.37 -33.58
N VAL A 1094 7.67 -43.32 -32.76
CA VAL A 1094 8.35 -43.72 -31.52
C VAL A 1094 9.67 -44.41 -31.84
N TRP A 1095 9.68 -45.29 -32.85
CA TRP A 1095 10.90 -45.95 -33.32
C TRP A 1095 11.95 -44.93 -33.77
N LYS A 1096 11.58 -43.93 -34.59
CA LYS A 1096 12.50 -42.86 -35.03
C LYS A 1096 13.04 -42.02 -33.86
N ALA A 1097 12.17 -41.67 -32.90
CA ALA A 1097 12.59 -40.93 -31.71
C ALA A 1097 13.53 -41.74 -30.81
N ALA A 1098 13.33 -43.05 -30.72
CA ALA A 1098 14.24 -43.97 -30.03
C ALA A 1098 15.60 -44.07 -30.76
N THR A 1099 15.60 -44.14 -32.10
CA THR A 1099 16.82 -44.21 -32.92
C THR A 1099 17.75 -43.03 -32.66
N ALA A 1100 17.21 -41.81 -32.62
CA ALA A 1100 18.01 -40.62 -32.29
C ALA A 1100 18.61 -40.62 -30.87
N ILE A 1101 18.04 -41.39 -29.93
CA ILE A 1101 18.57 -41.57 -28.58
C ILE A 1101 19.64 -42.66 -28.57
N SER A 1102 19.40 -43.80 -29.21
CA SER A 1102 20.32 -44.94 -29.26
C SER A 1102 21.58 -44.64 -30.05
N GLU A 1103 21.48 -44.04 -31.24
CA GLU A 1103 22.63 -43.59 -32.06
C GLU A 1103 23.56 -42.66 -31.27
N LYS A 1104 22.98 -41.72 -30.51
CA LYS A 1104 23.74 -40.77 -29.68
C LYS A 1104 24.47 -41.43 -28.52
N ILE A 1105 23.93 -42.52 -27.97
CA ILE A 1105 24.58 -43.29 -26.91
C ILE A 1105 25.70 -44.16 -27.50
N ILE A 1106 25.44 -44.83 -28.62
CA ILE A 1106 26.42 -45.66 -29.34
C ILE A 1106 27.60 -44.83 -29.85
N ALA A 1107 27.36 -43.59 -30.31
CA ALA A 1107 28.40 -42.67 -30.79
C ALA A 1107 29.28 -42.05 -29.68
N ASN A 1108 29.05 -42.38 -28.40
CA ASN A 1108 29.91 -41.94 -27.30
C ASN A 1108 31.24 -42.73 -27.32
N PRO A 1109 32.42 -42.10 -27.32
CA PRO A 1109 33.71 -42.81 -27.31
C PRO A 1109 33.90 -43.77 -26.13
N ASN A 1110 33.19 -43.55 -25.03
CA ASN A 1110 33.21 -44.43 -23.84
C ASN A 1110 32.12 -45.51 -23.87
N PHE A 1111 31.29 -45.58 -24.93
CA PHE A 1111 30.33 -46.66 -25.09
C PHE A 1111 31.07 -47.95 -25.43
N GLN A 1112 30.96 -48.94 -24.55
CA GLN A 1112 31.35 -50.31 -24.84
C GLN A 1112 30.07 -51.13 -25.08
N PRO A 1113 29.98 -51.91 -26.18
CA PRO A 1113 28.89 -52.86 -26.37
C PRO A 1113 28.77 -53.76 -25.15
N MET A 1114 27.54 -54.00 -24.69
CA MET A 1114 27.31 -54.72 -23.43
C MET A 1114 27.67 -56.21 -23.57
N ARG A 1115 28.91 -56.56 -23.21
CA ARG A 1115 29.41 -57.93 -23.14
C ARG A 1115 28.92 -58.58 -21.85
N LEU A 1116 27.88 -59.40 -21.93
CA LEU A 1116 27.40 -60.16 -20.77
C LEU A 1116 28.17 -61.49 -20.66
N PHE A 1117 29.16 -61.48 -19.76
CA PHE A 1117 30.09 -62.56 -19.37
C PHE A 1117 31.23 -62.81 -20.37
#